data_AF-A0A1Y5PU45-F1
#
_entry.id   AF-A0A1Y5PU45-F1
#
_cell.length_a   1.000
_cell.length_b   1.000
_cell.length_c   1.000
_cell.angle_alpha   90.00
_cell.angle_beta   90.00
_cell.angle_gamma   90.00
#
_symmetry.space_group_name_H-M   'P 1'
#
loop_
_entity.id
_entity.type
_entity.pdbx_description
1 polymer ?
#
loop_
_entity_poly.entity_id
_entity_poly.type
_entity_poly.pdbx_seq_one_letter_code
_entity_poly.pdbx_strand_id
1 'polypeptide(L)'
;MRFIRKAMIGLAAFAALPLAAQGPVPAPAVKKTQAALPAAKTAAAPAPLDARDVEAWMDGYLPYALERGRIPGAVVVVVRGGEVVLEKGYGYSDVAKRAPVLPETTLFRPGSVSKLFTWTAVMQQVEAGKIDLDKDVNAYLDFKIPPYEGKPVTMRNIMTHTAGFEESVRHLISSDPKAVMTLKKLMPLALPERVFAPDTTPAYSNYATALAGYIVERVSGENFDNYIENHIFKPLGMTHSSFRQPLPARLVPHMSKGYPDITGKAQPFEMVIPAPAGSLSSSGADMAKFMIAHLNDGAGLMKPETAKMMHDFKAPGVGPLNSMALGFYEQWVNGHRAIAHGGDTVWFHSYLWLFPDADTGVFISMNSAGKDGAAGAVRSALFHKFADRYLPGPAEKPAQVDAKTAREHAQMMAGNYISSRGSFTNFMSLFGLLGQATIGLTEDGKISVPALDGLGAGARDWIEVEPFVWRDTGTGERLAAEVKDGRVVRWSVDPGSPFMVFEPAPASVNAAWLNPALVFAFGIILLAALAWPVRALVRRSFKAEFALTGKSLRAYRLSRVFAWLAIGALAGWIGLIAAFSADIGSIGGPLDWLIHLLRILTPLAAFGLLATAGWHLWLSIQDKRRWTMKLGAVLLILAALVLVWVTLVFHLYGFGMVY
;
A
#
# COMPACT_ATOMS: atom_id res chain seq x y z
N MET A 1 19.59 1.81 15.22
CA MET A 1 18.68 2.77 14.58
C MET A 1 18.60 2.65 13.05
N ARG A 2 19.71 2.54 12.30
CA ARG A 2 19.68 2.25 10.83
C ARG A 2 18.99 0.93 10.45
N PHE A 3 19.10 -0.10 11.29
CA PHE A 3 18.48 -1.42 11.09
C PHE A 3 16.96 -1.39 11.27
N ILE A 4 16.46 -0.63 12.26
CA ILE A 4 15.02 -0.44 12.53
C ILE A 4 14.37 0.41 11.42
N ARG A 5 15.08 1.42 10.89
CA ARG A 5 14.62 2.19 9.73
C ARG A 5 14.46 1.32 8.47
N LYS A 6 15.38 0.38 8.21
CA LYS A 6 15.29 -0.56 7.08
C LYS A 6 14.21 -1.62 7.26
N ALA A 7 13.99 -2.09 8.48
CA ALA A 7 12.87 -2.99 8.80
C ALA A 7 11.52 -2.28 8.60
N MET A 8 11.37 -1.03 9.03
CA MET A 8 10.12 -0.26 8.80
C MET A 8 9.80 -0.06 7.30
N ILE A 9 10.81 0.08 6.43
CA ILE A 9 10.63 0.30 4.98
C ILE A 9 10.06 -0.94 4.26
N GLY A 10 10.39 -2.15 4.69
CA GLY A 10 9.90 -3.39 4.06
C GLY A 10 8.45 -3.73 4.38
N LEU A 11 7.87 -3.18 5.45
CA LEU A 11 6.49 -3.42 5.89
C LEU A 11 5.57 -2.23 5.72
N ALA A 12 6.14 -1.03 5.58
CA ALA A 12 5.42 0.05 4.94
C ALA A 12 4.83 -0.49 3.62
N ALA A 13 5.57 -1.25 2.81
CA ALA A 13 5.09 -1.84 1.55
C ALA A 13 3.68 -2.51 1.55
N PHE A 14 3.10 -2.89 2.69
CA PHE A 14 1.69 -3.33 2.78
C PHE A 14 0.67 -2.33 3.35
N ALA A 15 1.08 -1.31 4.10
CA ALA A 15 0.18 -0.29 4.65
C ALA A 15 0.34 1.11 4.01
N ALA A 16 1.48 1.38 3.39
CA ALA A 16 1.76 2.55 2.57
C ALA A 16 3.11 2.29 1.91
N LEU A 17 3.30 2.64 0.64
CA LEU A 17 4.57 3.10 0.07
C LEU A 17 4.95 2.35 -1.24
N PRO A 18 5.61 3.05 -2.18
CA PRO A 18 6.84 3.74 -1.83
C PRO A 18 6.74 5.28 -1.70
N LEU A 19 5.81 5.88 -0.94
CA LEU A 19 5.92 7.26 -0.41
C LEU A 19 7.02 7.35 0.71
N ALA A 20 8.27 7.00 0.36
CA ALA A 20 9.54 7.37 1.02
C ALA A 20 10.58 6.24 0.91
N ALA A 21 11.54 6.44 0.02
CA ALA A 21 12.89 5.96 0.21
C ALA A 21 13.79 7.14 0.56
N GLN A 22 14.66 6.92 1.56
CA GLN A 22 15.86 7.69 1.95
C GLN A 22 15.70 8.82 2.97
N GLY A 23 16.38 8.63 4.12
CA GLY A 23 16.81 9.74 4.97
C GLY A 23 18.09 10.38 4.41
N PRO A 24 18.44 11.61 4.84
CA PRO A 24 19.47 12.42 4.21
C PRO A 24 20.86 11.81 4.37
N VAL A 25 21.58 11.69 3.25
CA VAL A 25 23.05 11.73 3.23
C VAL A 25 23.42 13.23 3.27
N PRO A 26 24.35 13.68 4.13
CA PRO A 26 24.79 15.07 4.11
C PRO A 26 25.41 15.37 2.75
N ALA A 27 24.80 16.28 1.99
CA ALA A 27 25.42 16.82 0.80
C ALA A 27 26.65 17.64 1.22
N PRO A 28 27.81 17.52 0.54
CA PRO A 28 28.90 18.46 0.71
C PRO A 28 28.41 19.87 0.36
N ALA A 29 28.85 20.88 1.12
CA ALA A 29 28.47 22.27 0.91
C ALA A 29 28.81 22.72 -0.52
N VAL A 30 27.80 22.79 -1.39
CA VAL A 30 27.94 23.35 -2.73
C VAL A 30 27.90 24.87 -2.59
N LYS A 31 29.03 25.52 -2.91
CA LYS A 31 29.08 26.97 -3.12
C LYS A 31 27.98 27.35 -4.13
N LYS A 32 27.13 28.31 -3.79
CA LYS A 32 26.14 28.90 -4.71
C LYS A 32 26.88 29.51 -5.90
N THR A 33 27.05 28.76 -6.97
CA THR A 33 27.31 29.33 -8.30
C THR A 33 25.94 29.74 -8.85
N GLN A 34 25.72 31.03 -9.05
CA GLN A 34 24.57 31.53 -9.82
C GLN A 34 24.71 31.00 -11.25
N ALA A 35 24.09 29.86 -11.53
CA ALA A 35 23.83 29.43 -12.90
C ALA A 35 22.71 30.33 -13.44
N ALA A 36 22.95 30.94 -14.60
CA ALA A 36 21.93 31.66 -15.33
C ALA A 36 20.71 30.74 -15.55
N LEU A 37 19.51 31.26 -15.30
CA LEU A 37 18.26 30.59 -15.59
C LEU A 37 18.28 30.14 -17.07
N PRO A 38 18.01 28.85 -17.38
CA PRO A 38 17.84 28.45 -18.76
C PRO A 38 16.68 29.25 -19.35
N ALA A 39 16.89 29.83 -20.53
CA ALA A 39 15.85 30.50 -21.29
C ALA A 39 14.61 29.59 -21.39
N ALA A 40 13.42 30.18 -21.26
CA ALA A 40 12.16 29.48 -21.42
C ALA A 40 12.19 28.69 -22.72
N LYS A 41 12.10 27.35 -22.63
CA LYS A 41 11.97 26.47 -23.80
C LYS A 41 10.73 26.93 -24.55
N THR A 42 10.92 27.44 -25.77
CA THR A 42 9.87 27.52 -26.78
C THR A 42 9.22 26.14 -26.85
N ALA A 43 7.89 26.06 -26.71
CA ALA A 43 7.16 24.80 -26.81
C ALA A 43 7.47 24.20 -28.20
N ALA A 44 8.31 23.17 -28.22
CA ALA A 44 8.55 22.40 -29.43
C ALA A 44 7.21 21.77 -29.83
N ALA A 45 6.96 21.69 -31.14
CA ALA A 45 5.82 20.93 -31.63
C ALA A 45 5.87 19.49 -31.06
N PRO A 46 4.72 18.89 -30.70
CA PRO A 46 4.67 17.53 -30.21
C PRO A 46 5.43 16.59 -31.15
N ALA A 47 6.17 15.65 -30.59
CA ALA A 47 6.81 14.63 -31.39
C ALA A 47 5.73 13.77 -32.07
N PRO A 48 5.96 13.26 -33.29
CA PRO A 48 5.01 12.36 -33.92
C PRO A 48 4.90 11.07 -33.10
N LEU A 49 3.70 10.72 -32.66
CA LEU A 49 3.42 9.44 -32.01
C LEU A 49 3.27 8.36 -33.10
N ASP A 50 4.41 7.98 -33.69
CA ASP A 50 4.58 6.90 -34.67
C ASP A 50 5.62 5.88 -34.20
N ALA A 51 5.65 4.71 -34.85
CA ALA A 51 6.49 3.60 -34.43
C ALA A 51 7.99 3.95 -34.39
N ARG A 52 8.48 4.73 -35.35
CA ARG A 52 9.90 5.06 -35.47
C ARG A 52 10.35 5.98 -34.35
N ASP A 53 9.59 7.02 -34.05
CA ASP A 53 9.93 7.97 -32.98
C ASP A 53 9.79 7.31 -31.60
N VAL A 54 8.70 6.57 -31.38
CA VAL A 54 8.44 5.87 -30.12
C VAL A 54 9.52 4.85 -29.82
N GLU A 55 9.90 4.02 -30.81
CA GLU A 55 10.97 3.04 -30.64
C GLU A 55 12.32 3.72 -30.35
N ALA A 56 12.71 4.73 -31.11
CA ALA A 56 13.97 5.43 -30.91
C ALA A 56 14.04 6.11 -29.53
N TRP A 57 12.93 6.69 -29.07
CA TRP A 57 12.87 7.30 -27.74
C TRP A 57 12.93 6.25 -26.61
N MET A 58 12.19 5.15 -26.74
CA MET A 58 12.25 4.05 -25.76
C MET A 58 13.63 3.40 -25.69
N ASP A 59 14.29 3.20 -26.84
CA ASP A 59 15.64 2.63 -26.91
C ASP A 59 16.70 3.53 -26.29
N GLY A 60 16.50 4.85 -26.32
CA GLY A 60 17.36 5.80 -25.62
C GLY A 60 17.11 5.86 -24.10
N TYR A 61 15.87 5.61 -23.66
CA TYR A 61 15.46 5.81 -22.26
C TYR A 61 15.52 4.53 -21.41
N LEU A 62 14.88 3.45 -21.86
CA LEU A 62 14.66 2.27 -21.04
C LEU A 62 15.94 1.51 -20.68
N PRO A 63 16.88 1.24 -21.60
CA PRO A 63 18.15 0.58 -21.24
C PRO A 63 18.89 1.32 -20.12
N TYR A 64 18.97 2.65 -20.21
CA TYR A 64 19.59 3.49 -19.19
C TYR A 64 18.83 3.42 -17.84
N ALA A 65 17.50 3.53 -17.88
CA ALA A 65 16.67 3.49 -16.69
C ALA A 65 16.74 2.14 -15.97
N LEU A 66 16.70 1.03 -16.73
CA LEU A 66 16.81 -0.33 -16.22
C LEU A 66 18.21 -0.59 -15.63
N GLU A 67 19.28 -0.17 -16.31
CA GLU A 67 20.65 -0.31 -15.82
C GLU A 67 20.85 0.45 -14.49
N ARG A 68 20.45 1.72 -14.45
CA ARG A 68 20.56 2.56 -13.25
C ARG A 68 19.71 2.01 -12.10
N GLY A 69 18.52 1.51 -12.42
CA GLY A 69 17.62 0.85 -11.47
C GLY A 69 18.03 -0.58 -11.12
N ARG A 70 19.03 -1.17 -11.77
CA ARG A 70 19.38 -2.59 -11.67
C ARG A 70 18.20 -3.54 -11.90
N ILE A 71 17.33 -3.19 -12.84
CA ILE A 71 16.14 -3.98 -13.19
C ILE A 71 16.53 -4.91 -14.35
N PRO A 72 16.36 -6.24 -14.23
CA PRO A 72 16.82 -7.20 -15.23
C PRO A 72 16.13 -7.06 -16.58
N GLY A 73 14.81 -6.89 -16.61
CA GLY A 73 14.06 -6.82 -17.86
C GLY A 73 12.68 -6.21 -17.71
N ALA A 74 12.16 -5.74 -18.85
CA ALA A 74 10.85 -5.13 -18.98
C ALA A 74 10.22 -5.45 -20.33
N VAL A 75 8.89 -5.46 -20.38
CA VAL A 75 8.11 -5.41 -21.62
C VAL A 75 7.35 -4.09 -21.65
N VAL A 76 7.34 -3.43 -22.82
CA VAL A 76 6.63 -2.17 -23.04
C VAL A 76 5.80 -2.27 -24.31
N VAL A 77 4.58 -1.75 -24.25
CA VAL A 77 3.63 -1.71 -25.35
C VAL A 77 3.02 -0.32 -25.45
N VAL A 78 2.93 0.20 -26.67
CA VAL A 78 2.19 1.43 -27.01
C VAL A 78 1.22 1.08 -28.13
N VAL A 79 -0.05 1.43 -27.95
CA VAL A 79 -1.11 1.27 -28.97
C VAL A 79 -1.71 2.63 -29.30
N ARG A 80 -2.16 2.81 -30.54
CA ARG A 80 -2.84 4.02 -31.01
C ARG A 80 -3.72 3.70 -32.21
N GLY A 81 -4.92 4.27 -32.30
CA GLY A 81 -5.70 4.14 -33.53
C GLY A 81 -6.17 2.71 -33.81
N GLY A 82 -6.30 1.89 -32.76
CA GLY A 82 -6.54 0.44 -32.89
C GLY A 82 -5.33 -0.40 -33.34
N GLU A 83 -4.14 0.19 -33.48
CA GLU A 83 -2.91 -0.50 -33.93
C GLU A 83 -1.82 -0.50 -32.85
N VAL A 84 -0.87 -1.44 -32.98
CA VAL A 84 0.32 -1.51 -32.12
C VAL A 84 1.40 -0.60 -32.70
N VAL A 85 1.74 0.47 -31.97
CA VAL A 85 2.81 1.42 -32.34
C VAL A 85 4.18 0.92 -31.89
N LEU A 86 4.24 0.32 -30.70
CA LEU A 86 5.44 -0.31 -30.18
C LEU A 86 5.04 -1.56 -29.40
N GLU A 87 5.77 -2.65 -29.63
CA GLU A 87 5.76 -3.83 -28.79
C GLU A 87 7.21 -4.28 -28.64
N LYS A 88 7.80 -4.11 -27.45
CA LYS A 88 9.25 -4.33 -27.28
C LYS A 88 9.62 -4.87 -25.90
N GLY A 89 10.55 -5.82 -25.90
CA GLY A 89 11.21 -6.35 -24.72
C GLY A 89 12.59 -5.73 -24.53
N TYR A 90 12.93 -5.40 -23.28
CA TYR A 90 14.23 -4.87 -22.87
C TYR A 90 14.86 -5.78 -21.82
N GLY A 91 16.16 -6.01 -21.91
CA GLY A 91 16.91 -6.80 -20.93
C GLY A 91 16.57 -8.29 -20.96
N TYR A 92 16.53 -8.93 -19.78
CA TYR A 92 16.47 -10.38 -19.64
C TYR A 92 15.23 -10.86 -18.89
N SER A 93 14.59 -11.90 -19.42
CA SER A 93 13.54 -12.70 -18.76
C SER A 93 14.14 -13.77 -17.82
N ASP A 94 15.36 -14.24 -18.13
CA ASP A 94 16.18 -15.10 -17.29
C ASP A 94 17.65 -14.65 -17.32
N VAL A 95 18.09 -13.99 -16.24
CA VAL A 95 19.45 -13.47 -16.09
C VAL A 95 20.52 -14.56 -16.22
N ALA A 96 20.29 -15.74 -15.64
CA ALA A 96 21.29 -16.81 -15.62
C ALA A 96 21.54 -17.39 -17.01
N LYS A 97 20.49 -17.45 -17.84
CA LYS A 97 20.57 -17.91 -19.23
C LYS A 97 20.83 -16.78 -20.22
N ARG A 98 20.82 -15.52 -19.77
CA ARG A 98 20.75 -14.32 -20.62
C ARG A 98 19.62 -14.41 -21.66
N ALA A 99 18.50 -15.04 -21.27
CA ALA A 99 17.35 -15.14 -22.17
C ALA A 99 16.72 -13.75 -22.31
N PRO A 100 16.54 -13.23 -23.53
CA PRO A 100 15.96 -11.91 -23.73
C PRO A 100 14.49 -11.90 -23.31
N VAL A 101 13.97 -10.70 -23.05
CA VAL A 101 12.52 -10.49 -23.00
C VAL A 101 11.99 -10.49 -24.43
N LEU A 102 11.11 -11.45 -24.74
CA LEU A 102 10.37 -11.52 -26.01
C LEU A 102 8.96 -11.00 -25.78
N PRO A 103 8.55 -9.86 -26.35
CA PRO A 103 7.29 -9.22 -25.98
C PRO A 103 6.04 -10.03 -26.38
N GLU A 104 6.14 -10.90 -27.38
CA GLU A 104 5.03 -11.70 -27.90
C GLU A 104 4.69 -12.86 -26.95
N THR A 105 5.71 -13.41 -26.30
CA THR A 105 5.59 -14.69 -25.57
C THR A 105 6.00 -14.63 -24.11
N THR A 106 6.97 -13.77 -23.73
CA THR A 106 7.46 -13.71 -22.35
C THR A 106 6.37 -13.19 -21.43
N LEU A 107 6.00 -14.01 -20.45
CA LEU A 107 4.96 -13.67 -19.50
C LEU A 107 5.53 -12.84 -18.36
N PHE A 108 4.87 -11.74 -18.07
CA PHE A 108 5.04 -10.96 -16.86
C PHE A 108 3.79 -11.10 -15.99
N ARG A 109 3.89 -10.70 -14.73
CA ARG A 109 2.78 -10.74 -13.78
C ARG A 109 2.38 -9.32 -13.43
N PRO A 110 1.36 -8.74 -14.08
CA PRO A 110 1.13 -7.31 -13.94
C PRO A 110 0.42 -6.93 -12.64
N GLY A 111 0.41 -7.82 -11.64
CA GLY A 111 -0.19 -7.61 -10.33
C GLY A 111 -1.62 -7.11 -10.46
N SER A 112 -1.93 -6.01 -9.76
CA SER A 112 -3.30 -5.48 -9.71
C SER A 112 -3.87 -4.95 -11.03
N VAL A 113 -3.08 -4.78 -12.11
CA VAL A 113 -3.67 -4.57 -13.46
C VAL A 113 -4.61 -5.72 -13.84
N SER A 114 -4.40 -6.92 -13.28
CA SER A 114 -5.30 -8.07 -13.42
C SER A 114 -6.75 -7.75 -13.06
N LYS A 115 -7.00 -6.81 -12.14
CA LYS A 115 -8.36 -6.46 -11.72
C LYS A 115 -9.21 -5.97 -12.87
N LEU A 116 -8.61 -5.31 -13.88
CA LEU A 116 -9.31 -4.84 -15.07
C LEU A 116 -10.00 -5.99 -15.83
N PHE A 117 -9.44 -7.20 -15.81
CA PHE A 117 -10.06 -8.39 -16.40
C PHE A 117 -11.25 -8.87 -15.55
N THR A 118 -11.10 -8.87 -14.23
CA THR A 118 -12.19 -9.17 -13.28
C THR A 118 -13.34 -8.17 -13.44
N TRP A 119 -13.05 -6.88 -13.57
CA TRP A 119 -14.04 -5.84 -13.78
C TRP A 119 -14.73 -5.94 -15.14
N THR A 120 -13.97 -6.27 -16.19
CA THR A 120 -14.53 -6.59 -17.51
C THR A 120 -15.52 -7.75 -17.41
N ALA A 121 -15.17 -8.82 -16.69
CA ALA A 121 -16.07 -9.96 -16.46
C ALA A 121 -17.32 -9.59 -15.65
N VAL A 122 -17.20 -8.73 -14.64
CA VAL A 122 -18.36 -8.19 -13.92
C VAL A 122 -19.27 -7.43 -14.87
N MET A 123 -18.72 -6.53 -15.70
CA MET A 123 -19.52 -5.74 -16.65
C MET A 123 -20.18 -6.62 -17.72
N GLN A 124 -19.55 -7.71 -18.17
CA GLN A 124 -20.20 -8.72 -19.02
C GLN A 124 -21.41 -9.36 -18.33
N GLN A 125 -21.35 -9.62 -17.02
CA GLN A 125 -22.49 -10.13 -16.25
C GLN A 125 -23.55 -9.07 -15.97
N VAL A 126 -23.18 -7.78 -15.87
CA VAL A 126 -24.13 -6.66 -15.81
C VAL A 126 -24.90 -6.55 -17.12
N GLU A 127 -24.20 -6.59 -18.25
CA GLU A 127 -24.83 -6.56 -19.58
C GLU A 127 -25.78 -7.75 -19.80
N ALA A 128 -25.42 -8.93 -19.28
CA ALA A 128 -26.27 -10.12 -19.29
C ALA A 128 -27.46 -10.06 -18.32
N GLY A 129 -27.62 -8.97 -17.54
CA GLY A 129 -28.68 -8.80 -16.56
C GLY A 129 -28.55 -9.71 -15.32
N LYS A 130 -27.37 -10.32 -15.11
CA LYS A 130 -27.10 -11.25 -14.00
C LYS A 130 -26.56 -10.56 -12.76
N ILE A 131 -25.88 -9.43 -12.93
CA ILE A 131 -25.42 -8.57 -11.83
C ILE A 131 -26.12 -7.22 -11.96
N ASP A 132 -26.67 -6.76 -10.84
CA ASP A 132 -27.12 -5.39 -10.65
C ASP A 132 -26.06 -4.69 -9.80
N LEU A 133 -25.54 -3.57 -10.29
CA LEU A 133 -24.45 -2.84 -9.65
C LEU A 133 -24.83 -2.32 -8.25
N ASP A 134 -26.11 -2.04 -8.01
CA ASP A 134 -26.60 -1.37 -6.81
C ASP A 134 -27.34 -2.32 -5.85
N LYS A 135 -27.44 -3.59 -6.20
CA LYS A 135 -28.03 -4.63 -5.36
C LYS A 135 -27.05 -5.13 -4.29
N ASP A 136 -27.58 -5.50 -3.13
CA ASP A 136 -26.82 -6.18 -2.07
C ASP A 136 -26.14 -7.44 -2.62
N VAL A 137 -24.82 -7.52 -2.50
CA VAL A 137 -24.02 -8.64 -2.99
C VAL A 137 -24.37 -9.97 -2.33
N ASN A 138 -24.98 -9.96 -1.13
CA ASN A 138 -25.50 -11.16 -0.49
C ASN A 138 -26.52 -11.92 -1.36
N ALA A 139 -27.17 -11.25 -2.32
CA ALA A 139 -28.05 -11.90 -3.29
C ALA A 139 -27.33 -12.88 -4.24
N TYR A 140 -26.00 -12.79 -4.35
CA TYR A 140 -25.17 -13.61 -5.25
C TYR A 140 -24.29 -14.62 -4.50
N LEU A 141 -24.20 -14.52 -3.18
CA LEU A 141 -23.26 -15.28 -2.34
C LEU A 141 -23.95 -16.49 -1.67
N ASP A 142 -23.15 -17.50 -1.31
CA ASP A 142 -23.55 -18.65 -0.50
C ASP A 142 -23.13 -18.52 0.98
N PHE A 143 -22.56 -17.37 1.35
CA PHE A 143 -22.28 -16.95 2.71
C PHE A 143 -22.73 -15.50 2.89
N LYS A 144 -22.75 -15.03 4.15
CA LYS A 144 -23.28 -13.71 4.48
C LYS A 144 -22.15 -12.71 4.78
N ILE A 145 -22.21 -11.55 4.14
CA ILE A 145 -21.44 -10.36 4.49
C ILE A 145 -22.31 -9.48 5.39
N PRO A 146 -21.89 -9.25 6.65
CA PRO A 146 -22.63 -8.38 7.56
C PRO A 146 -22.78 -6.94 7.02
N PRO A 147 -23.93 -6.29 7.23
CA PRO A 147 -24.04 -4.86 6.98
C PRO A 147 -23.17 -4.09 7.99
N TYR A 148 -22.72 -2.90 7.59
CA TYR A 148 -22.02 -1.95 8.45
C TYR A 148 -22.86 -0.68 8.53
N GLU A 149 -23.14 -0.22 9.75
CA GLU A 149 -24.08 0.90 9.99
C GLU A 149 -25.44 0.72 9.27
N GLY A 150 -25.93 -0.53 9.23
CA GLY A 150 -27.19 -0.88 8.58
C GLY A 150 -27.15 -0.92 7.04
N LYS A 151 -26.00 -0.64 6.41
CA LYS A 151 -25.86 -0.62 4.95
C LYS A 151 -25.18 -1.89 4.39
N PRO A 152 -25.77 -2.55 3.36
CA PRO A 152 -25.14 -3.67 2.67
C PRO A 152 -23.99 -3.20 1.76
N VAL A 153 -23.24 -4.15 1.21
CA VAL A 153 -22.24 -3.89 0.16
C VAL A 153 -22.90 -4.13 -1.19
N THR A 154 -22.62 -3.28 -2.18
CA THR A 154 -23.04 -3.44 -3.58
C THR A 154 -21.85 -3.76 -4.48
N MET A 155 -22.10 -4.24 -5.70
CA MET A 155 -21.00 -4.46 -6.67
C MET A 155 -20.33 -3.13 -7.07
N ARG A 156 -21.10 -2.03 -7.12
CA ARG A 156 -20.55 -0.68 -7.34
C ARG A 156 -19.57 -0.29 -6.24
N ASN A 157 -19.89 -0.60 -4.97
CA ASN A 157 -18.96 -0.34 -3.86
C ASN A 157 -17.67 -1.14 -4.01
N ILE A 158 -17.76 -2.40 -4.47
CA ILE A 158 -16.60 -3.25 -4.70
C ILE A 158 -15.71 -2.68 -5.82
N MET A 159 -16.29 -2.35 -6.97
CA MET A 159 -15.55 -1.86 -8.14
C MET A 159 -14.92 -0.47 -7.94
N THR A 160 -15.44 0.32 -7.00
CA THR A 160 -14.94 1.66 -6.66
C THR A 160 -14.08 1.68 -5.40
N HIS A 161 -13.79 0.51 -4.80
CA HIS A 161 -13.06 0.41 -3.53
C HIS A 161 -13.71 1.20 -2.37
N THR A 162 -15.03 1.25 -2.31
CA THR A 162 -15.80 1.92 -1.26
C THR A 162 -16.67 0.94 -0.46
N ALA A 163 -16.35 -0.36 -0.46
CA ALA A 163 -17.09 -1.38 0.30
C ALA A 163 -16.83 -1.30 1.83
N GLY A 164 -15.72 -0.65 2.22
CA GLY A 164 -15.36 -0.40 3.62
C GLY A 164 -14.72 -1.56 4.37
N PHE A 165 -14.20 -2.57 3.65
CA PHE A 165 -13.36 -3.60 4.25
C PHE A 165 -12.01 -3.01 4.69
N GLU A 166 -11.50 -3.45 5.83
CA GLU A 166 -10.11 -3.21 6.19
C GLU A 166 -9.15 -4.04 5.32
N GLU A 167 -7.88 -3.63 5.23
CA GLU A 167 -6.86 -4.38 4.50
C GLU A 167 -6.55 -5.70 5.24
N SER A 168 -6.41 -6.78 4.48
CA SER A 168 -5.98 -8.08 4.98
C SER A 168 -4.76 -8.55 4.19
N VAL A 169 -3.69 -8.84 4.92
CA VAL A 169 -2.41 -9.29 4.38
C VAL A 169 -2.22 -10.80 4.47
N ARG A 170 -2.93 -11.48 5.38
CA ARG A 170 -2.89 -12.94 5.46
C ARG A 170 -3.58 -13.52 4.24
N HIS A 171 -2.98 -14.54 3.64
CA HIS A 171 -3.47 -15.14 2.40
C HIS A 171 -3.54 -14.13 1.25
N LEU A 172 -2.56 -13.24 1.14
CA LEU A 172 -2.44 -12.33 0.00
C LEU A 172 -1.49 -12.88 -1.07
N ILE A 173 -0.22 -13.11 -0.71
CA ILE A 173 0.80 -13.68 -1.59
C ILE A 173 1.58 -14.77 -0.83
N SER A 174 1.88 -15.88 -1.48
CA SER A 174 2.69 -16.98 -0.94
C SER A 174 3.68 -17.50 -1.98
N SER A 175 4.83 -18.02 -1.55
CA SER A 175 5.74 -18.77 -2.43
C SER A 175 5.44 -20.28 -2.47
N ASP A 176 4.53 -20.76 -1.64
CA ASP A 176 4.10 -22.17 -1.59
C ASP A 176 2.91 -22.41 -2.55
N PRO A 177 3.08 -23.25 -3.59
CA PRO A 177 1.99 -23.67 -4.47
C PRO A 177 0.77 -24.26 -3.75
N LYS A 178 0.96 -24.86 -2.57
CA LYS A 178 -0.12 -25.48 -1.79
C LYS A 178 -0.99 -24.46 -1.06
N ALA A 179 -0.60 -23.18 -1.04
CA ALA A 179 -1.37 -22.12 -0.40
C ALA A 179 -2.60 -21.69 -1.22
N VAL A 180 -2.66 -22.01 -2.52
CA VAL A 180 -3.79 -21.67 -3.40
C VAL A 180 -5.06 -22.34 -2.90
N MET A 181 -6.15 -21.57 -2.87
CA MET A 181 -7.48 -22.02 -2.46
C MET A 181 -8.50 -21.67 -3.54
N THR A 182 -9.57 -22.46 -3.62
CA THR A 182 -10.74 -22.08 -4.43
C THR A 182 -11.38 -20.83 -3.84
N LEU A 183 -12.01 -19.98 -4.67
CA LEU A 183 -12.68 -18.78 -4.20
C LEU A 183 -13.78 -19.12 -3.18
N LYS A 184 -14.56 -20.18 -3.43
CA LYS A 184 -15.55 -20.72 -2.48
C LYS A 184 -14.99 -20.99 -1.08
N LYS A 185 -13.73 -21.46 -0.98
CA LYS A 185 -13.08 -21.70 0.31
C LYS A 185 -12.50 -20.41 0.89
N LEU A 186 -11.86 -19.59 0.06
CA LEU A 186 -11.14 -18.39 0.50
C LEU A 186 -12.08 -17.31 1.04
N MET A 187 -13.19 -17.04 0.35
CA MET A 187 -14.06 -15.89 0.65
C MET A 187 -14.61 -15.89 2.09
N PRO A 188 -15.22 -16.97 2.61
CA PRO A 188 -15.66 -16.99 4.01
C PRO A 188 -14.51 -17.14 5.01
N LEU A 189 -13.37 -17.75 4.62
CA LEU A 189 -12.23 -17.99 5.51
C LEU A 189 -11.46 -16.70 5.84
N ALA A 190 -11.33 -15.81 4.86
CA ALA A 190 -10.51 -14.61 4.93
C ALA A 190 -11.35 -13.31 4.90
N LEU A 191 -12.62 -13.37 5.32
CA LEU A 191 -13.54 -12.22 5.37
C LEU A 191 -13.03 -11.16 6.36
N PRO A 192 -12.55 -9.99 5.89
CA PRO A 192 -12.09 -8.91 6.77
C PRO A 192 -13.27 -8.20 7.42
N GLU A 193 -13.00 -7.55 8.55
CA GLU A 193 -13.98 -6.66 9.17
C GLU A 193 -14.26 -5.44 8.29
N ARG A 194 -15.47 -4.89 8.44
CA ARG A 194 -15.84 -3.62 7.82
C ARG A 194 -15.66 -2.50 8.83
N VAL A 195 -15.01 -1.43 8.38
CA VAL A 195 -14.58 -0.30 9.22
C VAL A 195 -15.04 1.05 8.66
N PHE A 196 -15.57 1.06 7.44
CA PHE A 196 -16.23 2.22 6.84
C PHE A 196 -17.61 1.83 6.29
N ALA A 197 -18.54 2.78 6.34
CA ALA A 197 -19.80 2.66 5.62
C ALA A 197 -19.56 2.59 4.10
N PRO A 198 -20.41 1.88 3.34
CA PRO A 198 -20.30 1.90 1.88
C PRO A 198 -20.45 3.32 1.31
N ASP A 199 -19.79 3.59 0.18
CA ASP A 199 -19.79 4.85 -0.58
C ASP A 199 -19.18 6.07 0.13
N THR A 200 -18.68 5.94 1.36
CA THR A 200 -18.18 7.10 2.12
C THR A 200 -16.68 7.30 2.02
N THR A 201 -15.90 6.23 1.99
CA THR A 201 -14.43 6.28 2.10
C THR A 201 -13.78 5.32 1.11
N PRO A 202 -12.94 5.81 0.18
CA PRO A 202 -12.09 4.96 -0.63
C PRO A 202 -11.09 4.18 0.23
N ALA A 203 -11.18 2.86 0.22
CA ALA A 203 -10.31 1.93 0.90
C ALA A 203 -10.09 0.70 0.00
N TYR A 204 -8.95 0.69 -0.69
CA TYR A 204 -8.56 -0.39 -1.59
C TYR A 204 -8.69 -1.77 -0.93
N SER A 205 -9.23 -2.75 -1.67
CA SER A 205 -9.41 -4.10 -1.13
C SER A 205 -9.20 -5.18 -2.19
N ASN A 206 -8.15 -6.00 -1.97
CA ASN A 206 -7.92 -7.21 -2.75
C ASN A 206 -8.98 -8.28 -2.46
N TYR A 207 -9.41 -8.39 -1.20
CA TYR A 207 -10.49 -9.29 -0.81
C TYR A 207 -11.78 -8.99 -1.58
N ALA A 208 -12.21 -7.72 -1.61
CA ALA A 208 -13.43 -7.32 -2.33
C ALA A 208 -13.33 -7.63 -3.84
N THR A 209 -12.15 -7.50 -4.43
CA THR A 209 -11.97 -7.86 -5.85
C THR A 209 -12.06 -9.36 -6.09
N ALA A 210 -11.49 -10.18 -5.20
CA ALA A 210 -11.66 -11.63 -5.27
C ALA A 210 -13.12 -12.06 -5.03
N LEU A 211 -13.84 -11.33 -4.17
CA LEU A 211 -15.28 -11.52 -3.97
C LEU A 211 -16.06 -11.24 -5.26
N ALA A 212 -15.72 -10.20 -6.01
CA ALA A 212 -16.33 -9.96 -7.32
C ALA A 212 -16.05 -11.10 -8.31
N GLY A 213 -14.81 -11.60 -8.36
CA GLY A 213 -14.49 -12.78 -9.15
C GLY A 213 -15.31 -14.00 -8.73
N TYR A 214 -15.51 -14.20 -7.42
CA TYR A 214 -16.36 -15.28 -6.91
C TYR A 214 -17.83 -15.11 -7.28
N ILE A 215 -18.36 -13.88 -7.24
CA ILE A 215 -19.71 -13.56 -7.70
C ILE A 215 -19.85 -13.90 -9.19
N VAL A 216 -18.86 -13.57 -10.03
CA VAL A 216 -18.83 -13.99 -11.44
C VAL A 216 -18.91 -15.51 -11.55
N GLU A 217 -18.16 -16.29 -10.75
CA GLU A 217 -18.26 -17.76 -10.77
C GLU A 217 -19.67 -18.24 -10.48
N ARG A 218 -20.30 -17.65 -9.46
CA ARG A 218 -21.61 -18.03 -8.96
C ARG A 218 -22.73 -17.76 -9.98
N VAL A 219 -22.71 -16.59 -10.62
CA VAL A 219 -23.79 -16.18 -11.54
C VAL A 219 -23.59 -16.69 -12.97
N SER A 220 -22.34 -16.97 -13.37
CA SER A 220 -22.03 -17.59 -14.67
C SER A 220 -22.17 -19.10 -14.64
N GLY A 221 -21.84 -19.75 -13.51
CA GLY A 221 -21.73 -21.21 -13.39
C GLY A 221 -20.37 -21.76 -13.86
N GLU A 222 -19.42 -20.89 -14.22
CA GLU A 222 -18.07 -21.24 -14.65
C GLU A 222 -17.05 -20.86 -13.56
N ASN A 223 -16.01 -21.67 -13.35
CA ASN A 223 -14.87 -21.23 -12.54
C ASN A 223 -14.26 -19.96 -13.13
N PHE A 224 -13.71 -19.08 -12.30
CA PHE A 224 -13.30 -17.73 -12.69
C PHE A 224 -12.24 -17.75 -13.79
N ASP A 225 -11.25 -18.62 -13.66
CA ASP A 225 -10.18 -18.82 -14.65
C ASP A 225 -10.71 -19.33 -15.99
N ASN A 226 -11.73 -20.20 -15.98
CA ASN A 226 -12.42 -20.65 -17.19
C ASN A 226 -13.23 -19.51 -17.81
N TYR A 227 -13.94 -18.72 -16.99
CA TYR A 227 -14.74 -17.60 -17.47
C TYR A 227 -13.86 -16.57 -18.18
N ILE A 228 -12.77 -16.13 -17.56
CA ILE A 228 -11.83 -15.17 -18.19
C ILE A 228 -11.24 -15.75 -19.48
N GLU A 229 -10.87 -17.03 -19.50
CA GLU A 229 -10.34 -17.66 -20.71
C GLU A 229 -11.36 -17.68 -21.85
N ASN A 230 -12.62 -18.04 -21.56
CA ASN A 230 -13.67 -18.22 -22.56
C ASN A 230 -14.25 -16.89 -23.06
N HIS A 231 -14.36 -15.89 -22.19
CA HIS A 231 -15.12 -14.65 -22.48
C HIS A 231 -14.23 -13.42 -22.66
N ILE A 232 -12.93 -13.51 -22.40
CA ILE A 232 -11.98 -12.41 -22.60
C ILE A 232 -10.79 -12.87 -23.43
N PHE A 233 -10.06 -13.90 -23.00
CA PHE A 233 -8.82 -14.28 -23.70
C PHE A 233 -9.07 -14.86 -25.08
N LYS A 234 -9.99 -15.83 -25.23
CA LYS A 234 -10.29 -16.42 -26.54
C LYS A 234 -10.87 -15.40 -27.53
N PRO A 235 -11.87 -14.56 -27.17
CA PRO A 235 -12.40 -13.55 -28.08
C PRO A 235 -11.36 -12.55 -28.57
N LEU A 236 -10.42 -12.15 -27.69
CA LEU A 236 -9.34 -11.25 -28.05
C LEU A 236 -8.12 -11.95 -28.66
N GLY A 237 -8.06 -13.28 -28.68
CA GLY A 237 -6.89 -14.04 -29.13
C GLY A 237 -5.66 -13.92 -28.21
N MET A 238 -5.87 -13.75 -26.89
CA MET A 238 -4.81 -13.66 -25.87
C MET A 238 -4.29 -15.04 -25.47
N THR A 239 -3.46 -15.66 -26.32
CA THR A 239 -3.02 -17.05 -26.16
C THR A 239 -1.88 -17.25 -25.14
N HIS A 240 -1.18 -16.18 -24.78
CA HIS A 240 -0.11 -16.10 -23.79
C HIS A 240 -0.61 -15.40 -22.52
N SER A 241 -1.82 -15.73 -22.08
CA SER A 241 -2.44 -15.17 -20.87
C SER A 241 -3.10 -16.25 -20.02
N SER A 242 -2.98 -16.14 -18.69
CA SER A 242 -3.59 -17.09 -17.74
C SER A 242 -3.74 -16.49 -16.34
N PHE A 243 -4.89 -16.73 -15.69
CA PHE A 243 -5.09 -16.51 -14.26
C PHE A 243 -4.75 -17.73 -13.39
N ARG A 244 -4.55 -18.91 -14.00
CA ARG A 244 -4.34 -20.18 -13.31
C ARG A 244 -3.02 -20.23 -12.56
N GLN A 245 -3.10 -20.78 -11.35
CA GLN A 245 -1.99 -20.98 -10.43
C GLN A 245 -2.05 -22.40 -9.84
N PRO A 246 -1.00 -23.23 -10.00
CA PRO A 246 0.22 -22.97 -10.76
C PRO A 246 -0.05 -22.76 -12.26
N LEU A 247 0.91 -22.12 -12.94
CA LEU A 247 0.79 -21.77 -14.34
C LEU A 247 0.62 -23.04 -15.22
N PRO A 248 -0.25 -23.04 -16.25
CA PRO A 248 -0.42 -24.18 -17.14
C PRO A 248 0.90 -24.60 -17.81
N ALA A 249 1.12 -25.91 -17.98
CA ALA A 249 2.39 -26.46 -18.45
C ALA A 249 2.90 -25.84 -19.76
N ARG A 250 1.99 -25.53 -20.70
CA ARG A 250 2.32 -24.88 -21.99
C ARG A 250 2.91 -23.47 -21.84
N LEU A 251 2.61 -22.78 -20.74
CA LEU A 251 3.02 -21.40 -20.47
C LEU A 251 4.26 -21.32 -19.58
N VAL A 252 4.61 -22.39 -18.86
CA VAL A 252 5.77 -22.44 -17.96
C VAL A 252 7.09 -22.03 -18.64
N PRO A 253 7.42 -22.51 -19.86
CA PRO A 253 8.67 -22.12 -20.53
C PRO A 253 8.79 -20.63 -20.85
N HIS A 254 7.66 -19.92 -20.90
CA HIS A 254 7.57 -18.51 -21.27
C HIS A 254 7.55 -17.56 -20.08
N MET A 255 7.44 -18.08 -18.85
CA MET A 255 7.36 -17.26 -17.64
C MET A 255 8.70 -16.56 -17.36
N SER A 256 8.69 -15.21 -17.32
CA SER A 256 9.83 -14.46 -16.79
C SER A 256 10.11 -14.85 -15.34
N LYS A 257 11.37 -14.92 -14.96
CA LYS A 257 11.77 -15.00 -13.55
C LYS A 257 11.60 -13.64 -12.88
N GLY A 258 11.29 -13.64 -11.59
CA GLY A 258 11.25 -12.44 -10.74
C GLY A 258 12.54 -12.29 -9.93
N TYR A 259 12.95 -11.04 -9.67
CA TYR A 259 14.24 -10.75 -9.02
C TYR A 259 14.14 -9.59 -8.02
N PRO A 260 14.92 -9.61 -6.90
CA PRO A 260 15.12 -8.42 -6.07
C PRO A 260 15.83 -7.30 -6.83
N ASP A 261 16.89 -7.64 -7.57
CA ASP A 261 17.57 -6.81 -8.58
C ASP A 261 18.36 -7.72 -9.55
N ILE A 262 19.04 -7.15 -10.55
CA ILE A 262 19.83 -7.88 -11.56
C ILE A 262 20.98 -8.73 -10.99
N THR A 263 21.44 -8.44 -9.77
CA THR A 263 22.49 -9.21 -9.08
C THR A 263 21.92 -10.30 -8.17
N GLY A 264 20.62 -10.24 -7.89
CA GLY A 264 19.89 -11.19 -7.08
C GLY A 264 19.65 -12.52 -7.77
N LYS A 265 19.36 -13.55 -6.97
CA LYS A 265 18.88 -14.83 -7.49
C LYS A 265 17.43 -14.72 -7.92
N ALA A 266 17.08 -15.48 -8.96
CA ALA A 266 15.71 -15.67 -9.38
C ALA A 266 14.87 -16.23 -8.23
N GLN A 267 13.67 -15.68 -8.07
CA GLN A 267 12.74 -16.04 -7.01
C GLN A 267 11.69 -17.04 -7.51
N PRO A 268 11.10 -17.85 -6.60
CA PRO A 268 10.00 -18.75 -6.95
C PRO A 268 8.80 -18.00 -7.54
N PHE A 269 7.97 -18.71 -8.31
CA PHE A 269 6.69 -18.20 -8.78
C PHE A 269 5.75 -17.92 -7.59
N GLU A 270 5.23 -16.70 -7.50
CA GLU A 270 4.37 -16.31 -6.37
C GLU A 270 2.93 -16.76 -6.62
N MET A 271 2.25 -17.27 -5.59
CA MET A 271 0.83 -17.52 -5.61
C MET A 271 0.09 -16.31 -5.06
N VAL A 272 -0.65 -15.60 -5.91
CA VAL A 272 -1.61 -14.57 -5.49
C VAL A 272 -2.90 -15.27 -5.10
N ILE A 273 -3.16 -15.37 -3.80
CA ILE A 273 -4.25 -16.19 -3.27
C ILE A 273 -5.64 -15.62 -3.59
N PRO A 274 -5.92 -14.30 -3.46
CA PRO A 274 -7.11 -13.68 -4.05
C PRO A 274 -6.89 -13.53 -5.56
N ALA A 275 -6.89 -14.65 -6.29
CA ALA A 275 -6.46 -14.72 -7.68
C ALA A 275 -7.07 -13.64 -8.62
N PRO A 276 -8.39 -13.37 -8.60
CA PRO A 276 -9.00 -12.29 -9.40
C PRO A 276 -8.41 -10.89 -9.15
N ALA A 277 -7.75 -10.69 -8.01
CA ALA A 277 -7.14 -9.42 -7.65
C ALA A 277 -5.76 -9.20 -8.27
N GLY A 278 -5.06 -10.24 -8.75
CA GLY A 278 -3.66 -10.04 -9.17
C GLY A 278 -2.91 -11.21 -9.80
N SER A 279 -3.56 -12.35 -10.09
CA SER A 279 -2.82 -13.55 -10.51
C SER A 279 -2.49 -13.67 -11.99
N LEU A 280 -2.85 -12.68 -12.82
CA LEU A 280 -2.58 -12.73 -14.25
C LEU A 280 -1.09 -12.96 -14.52
N SER A 281 -0.80 -13.87 -15.44
CA SER A 281 0.44 -13.90 -16.21
C SER A 281 0.07 -13.59 -17.65
N SER A 282 0.70 -12.58 -18.28
CA SER A 282 0.41 -12.16 -19.65
C SER A 282 1.65 -11.63 -20.38
N SER A 283 1.68 -11.74 -21.71
CA SER A 283 2.71 -11.13 -22.57
C SER A 283 2.37 -9.69 -22.95
N GLY A 284 3.32 -8.98 -23.56
CA GLY A 284 3.09 -7.63 -24.10
C GLY A 284 2.04 -7.65 -25.21
N ALA A 285 2.21 -8.53 -26.21
CA ALA A 285 1.25 -8.70 -27.32
C ALA A 285 -0.19 -8.90 -26.85
N ASP A 286 -0.38 -9.71 -25.81
CA ASP A 286 -1.71 -10.00 -25.30
C ASP A 286 -2.31 -8.79 -24.57
N MET A 287 -1.51 -8.08 -23.78
CA MET A 287 -1.95 -6.82 -23.17
C MET A 287 -2.29 -5.75 -24.21
N ALA A 288 -1.59 -5.71 -25.35
CA ALA A 288 -1.91 -4.81 -26.47
C ALA A 288 -3.35 -5.00 -26.97
N LYS A 289 -3.77 -6.25 -27.16
CA LYS A 289 -5.13 -6.61 -27.62
C LYS A 289 -6.19 -6.16 -26.60
N PHE A 290 -5.92 -6.35 -25.31
CA PHE A 290 -6.82 -5.90 -24.25
C PHE A 290 -6.93 -4.36 -24.20
N MET A 291 -5.82 -3.64 -24.37
CA MET A 291 -5.83 -2.17 -24.44
C MET A 291 -6.63 -1.66 -25.65
N ILE A 292 -6.40 -2.23 -26.83
CA ILE A 292 -7.12 -1.88 -28.07
C ILE A 292 -8.62 -2.13 -27.91
N ALA A 293 -9.03 -3.25 -27.32
CA ALA A 293 -10.44 -3.55 -27.09
C ALA A 293 -11.13 -2.49 -26.23
N HIS A 294 -10.50 -2.04 -25.14
CA HIS A 294 -11.06 -0.99 -24.28
C HIS A 294 -11.05 0.39 -24.92
N LEU A 295 -10.01 0.75 -25.69
CA LEU A 295 -9.96 2.01 -26.44
C LEU A 295 -11.00 2.06 -27.57
N ASN A 296 -11.36 0.90 -28.13
CA ASN A 296 -12.42 0.76 -29.13
C ASN A 296 -13.77 0.40 -28.49
N ASP A 297 -14.15 1.14 -27.45
CA ASP A 297 -15.45 1.03 -26.75
C ASP A 297 -15.84 -0.40 -26.33
N GLY A 298 -14.87 -1.22 -25.92
CA GLY A 298 -15.09 -2.59 -25.46
C GLY A 298 -15.26 -3.62 -26.58
N ALA A 299 -14.85 -3.31 -27.82
CA ALA A 299 -14.97 -4.23 -28.96
C ALA A 299 -14.40 -5.63 -28.65
N GLY A 300 -15.24 -6.66 -28.88
CA GLY A 300 -14.92 -8.06 -28.58
C GLY A 300 -15.07 -8.46 -27.10
N LEU A 301 -15.36 -7.51 -26.20
CA LEU A 301 -15.57 -7.74 -24.77
C LEU A 301 -17.00 -7.47 -24.32
N MET A 302 -17.58 -6.35 -24.73
CA MET A 302 -18.90 -5.87 -24.31
C MET A 302 -19.47 -4.86 -25.31
N LYS A 303 -20.71 -4.42 -25.12
CA LYS A 303 -21.30 -3.34 -25.93
C LYS A 303 -20.68 -1.97 -25.58
N PRO A 304 -20.67 -1.02 -26.54
CA PRO A 304 -20.18 0.34 -26.32
C PRO A 304 -20.82 1.05 -25.12
N GLU A 305 -22.12 0.86 -24.90
CA GLU A 305 -22.83 1.50 -23.78
C GLU A 305 -22.34 0.96 -22.42
N THR A 306 -22.01 -0.34 -22.37
CA THR A 306 -21.45 -1.00 -21.18
C THR A 306 -20.02 -0.51 -20.93
N ALA A 307 -19.19 -0.39 -21.98
CA ALA A 307 -17.84 0.15 -21.87
C ALA A 307 -17.85 1.60 -21.38
N LYS A 308 -18.71 2.44 -21.97
CA LYS A 308 -18.91 3.83 -21.53
C LYS A 308 -19.34 3.92 -20.06
N MET A 309 -20.28 3.08 -19.64
CA MET A 309 -20.68 3.00 -18.22
C MET A 309 -19.48 2.65 -17.32
N MET A 310 -18.62 1.74 -17.77
CA MET A 310 -17.43 1.32 -17.03
C MET A 310 -16.39 2.45 -16.90
N HIS A 311 -16.13 3.16 -18.00
CA HIS A 311 -15.03 4.13 -18.11
C HIS A 311 -15.40 5.54 -17.61
N ASP A 312 -16.66 5.95 -17.73
CA ASP A 312 -17.08 7.33 -17.43
C ASP A 312 -17.67 7.53 -16.04
N PHE A 313 -17.86 6.45 -15.28
CA PHE A 313 -18.29 6.56 -13.89
C PHE A 313 -17.28 7.39 -13.08
N LYS A 314 -17.78 8.22 -12.16
CA LYS A 314 -16.95 8.99 -11.23
C LYS A 314 -17.43 8.74 -9.81
N ALA A 315 -16.67 7.93 -9.08
CA ALA A 315 -16.92 7.68 -7.67
C ALA A 315 -16.71 8.96 -6.84
N PRO A 316 -17.41 9.11 -5.70
CA PRO A 316 -17.12 10.17 -4.75
C PRO A 316 -15.64 10.18 -4.33
N GLY A 317 -15.05 11.38 -4.22
CA GLY A 317 -13.64 11.57 -3.91
C GLY A 317 -13.38 12.85 -3.12
N VAL A 318 -12.11 13.24 -3.00
CA VAL A 318 -11.70 14.46 -2.28
C VAL A 318 -11.44 15.59 -3.28
N GLY A 319 -12.30 16.60 -3.29
CA GLY A 319 -12.13 17.79 -4.12
C GLY A 319 -12.01 17.46 -5.62
N PRO A 320 -11.15 18.16 -6.38
CA PRO A 320 -11.01 17.96 -7.83
C PRO A 320 -10.07 16.79 -8.19
N LEU A 321 -9.62 16.01 -7.21
CA LEU A 321 -8.64 14.94 -7.43
C LEU A 321 -9.18 13.79 -8.28
N ASN A 322 -8.28 12.95 -8.77
CA ASN A 322 -8.62 11.74 -9.50
C ASN A 322 -9.65 10.86 -8.76
N SER A 323 -10.63 10.33 -9.49
CA SER A 323 -11.66 9.42 -8.96
C SER A 323 -11.50 7.98 -9.48
N MET A 324 -12.20 7.03 -8.84
CA MET A 324 -12.44 5.71 -9.43
C MET A 324 -13.53 5.80 -10.49
N ALA A 325 -13.31 5.13 -11.61
CA ALA A 325 -14.39 4.65 -12.47
C ALA A 325 -14.88 3.28 -11.96
N LEU A 326 -15.60 2.51 -12.78
CA LEU A 326 -15.93 1.13 -12.42
C LEU A 326 -14.71 0.23 -12.69
N GLY A 327 -13.79 0.22 -11.74
CA GLY A 327 -12.62 -0.66 -11.73
C GLY A 327 -11.33 -0.06 -12.29
N PHE A 328 -11.40 0.89 -13.22
CA PHE A 328 -10.27 1.76 -13.57
C PHE A 328 -10.19 2.94 -12.58
N TYR A 329 -9.01 3.53 -12.42
CA TYR A 329 -8.87 4.84 -11.79
C TYR A 329 -8.46 5.91 -12.79
N GLU A 330 -8.85 7.16 -12.54
CA GLU A 330 -8.40 8.28 -13.35
C GLU A 330 -6.93 8.62 -13.05
N GLN A 331 -6.22 9.06 -14.09
CA GLN A 331 -4.98 9.82 -14.00
C GLN A 331 -5.07 11.00 -14.94
N TRP A 332 -4.90 12.20 -14.42
CA TRP A 332 -4.81 13.40 -15.25
C TRP A 332 -3.36 13.81 -15.41
N VAL A 333 -2.91 13.95 -16.66
CA VAL A 333 -1.58 14.44 -17.00
C VAL A 333 -1.71 15.35 -18.21
N ASN A 334 -1.09 16.54 -18.17
CA ASN A 334 -1.07 17.46 -19.31
C ASN A 334 -2.47 17.80 -19.87
N GLY A 335 -3.49 17.86 -19.00
CA GLY A 335 -4.88 18.12 -19.42
C GLY A 335 -5.59 16.93 -20.10
N HIS A 336 -4.90 15.79 -20.25
CA HIS A 336 -5.45 14.55 -20.77
C HIS A 336 -5.86 13.62 -19.64
N ARG A 337 -7.01 12.97 -19.81
CA ARG A 337 -7.53 11.97 -18.88
C ARG A 337 -7.12 10.58 -19.34
N ALA A 338 -6.35 9.87 -18.53
CA ALA A 338 -6.20 8.44 -18.65
C ALA A 338 -7.16 7.69 -17.71
N ILE A 339 -7.78 6.62 -18.21
CA ILE A 339 -8.26 5.52 -17.36
C ILE A 339 -7.10 4.54 -17.19
N ALA A 340 -6.76 4.24 -15.95
CA ALA A 340 -5.50 3.60 -15.62
C ALA A 340 -5.65 2.53 -14.56
N HIS A 341 -4.64 1.67 -14.48
CA HIS A 341 -4.42 0.79 -13.34
C HIS A 341 -2.94 0.50 -13.16
N GLY A 342 -2.51 0.43 -11.91
CA GLY A 342 -1.17 0.01 -11.53
C GLY A 342 -1.18 -1.33 -10.85
N GLY A 343 -0.05 -2.01 -10.89
CA GLY A 343 0.01 -3.35 -10.33
C GLY A 343 1.39 -3.74 -9.90
N ASP A 344 1.41 -4.42 -8.76
CA ASP A 344 2.61 -4.91 -8.13
C ASP A 344 2.33 -6.34 -7.61
N THR A 345 3.28 -7.24 -7.84
CA THR A 345 3.54 -8.39 -6.97
C THR A 345 4.83 -8.11 -6.18
N VAL A 346 5.40 -9.09 -5.47
CA VAL A 346 6.69 -8.88 -4.80
C VAL A 346 7.81 -8.63 -5.83
N TRP A 347 7.74 -9.26 -7.01
CA TRP A 347 8.81 -9.23 -8.01
C TRP A 347 8.46 -8.54 -9.32
N PHE A 348 7.20 -8.22 -9.57
CA PHE A 348 6.76 -7.64 -10.83
C PHE A 348 6.04 -6.31 -10.61
N HIS A 349 6.32 -5.32 -11.46
CA HIS A 349 5.85 -3.95 -11.30
C HIS A 349 5.38 -3.37 -12.64
N SER A 350 4.13 -2.92 -12.69
CA SER A 350 3.46 -2.59 -13.95
C SER A 350 2.60 -1.34 -13.85
N TYR A 351 2.36 -0.71 -15.00
CA TYR A 351 1.37 0.34 -15.23
C TYR A 351 0.69 0.11 -16.57
N LEU A 352 -0.60 0.42 -16.63
CA LEU A 352 -1.43 0.48 -17.82
C LEU A 352 -2.24 1.77 -17.80
N TRP A 353 -2.06 2.66 -18.77
CA TRP A 353 -2.86 3.87 -18.94
C TRP A 353 -3.45 3.89 -20.35
N LEU A 354 -4.75 4.14 -20.45
CA LEU A 354 -5.47 4.34 -21.70
C LEU A 354 -5.97 5.79 -21.71
N PHE A 355 -5.68 6.53 -22.76
CA PHE A 355 -6.15 7.89 -23.02
C PHE A 355 -7.23 7.84 -24.09
N PRO A 356 -8.53 7.76 -23.72
CA PRO A 356 -9.61 7.60 -24.69
C PRO A 356 -9.74 8.81 -25.64
N ASP A 357 -9.45 10.02 -25.15
CA ASP A 357 -9.48 11.26 -25.92
C ASP A 357 -8.41 11.33 -27.02
N ALA A 358 -7.29 10.64 -26.82
CA ALA A 358 -6.18 10.54 -27.76
C ALA A 358 -6.12 9.19 -28.49
N ASP A 359 -7.08 8.28 -28.24
CA ASP A 359 -7.09 6.89 -28.70
C ASP A 359 -5.71 6.22 -28.59
N THR A 360 -5.11 6.31 -27.41
CA THR A 360 -3.72 5.89 -27.15
C THR A 360 -3.62 5.11 -25.85
N GLY A 361 -2.84 4.03 -25.82
CA GLY A 361 -2.61 3.22 -24.62
C GLY A 361 -1.12 2.91 -24.42
N VAL A 362 -0.69 2.87 -23.15
CA VAL A 362 0.68 2.53 -22.77
C VAL A 362 0.68 1.49 -21.65
N PHE A 363 1.47 0.44 -21.82
CA PHE A 363 1.68 -0.59 -20.81
C PHE A 363 3.18 -0.86 -20.60
N ILE A 364 3.59 -1.01 -19.34
CA ILE A 364 4.91 -1.52 -18.96
C ILE A 364 4.74 -2.60 -17.90
N SER A 365 5.59 -3.63 -17.97
CA SER A 365 5.80 -4.54 -16.86
C SER A 365 7.28 -4.87 -16.69
N MET A 366 7.79 -4.76 -15.47
CA MET A 366 9.17 -5.06 -15.08
C MET A 366 9.23 -6.29 -14.19
N ASN A 367 10.34 -7.04 -14.22
CA ASN A 367 10.53 -8.28 -13.46
C ASN A 367 11.42 -8.12 -12.21
N SER A 368 11.47 -6.89 -11.67
CA SER A 368 12.16 -6.60 -10.42
C SER A 368 11.75 -5.26 -9.84
N ALA A 369 11.77 -5.15 -8.51
CA ALA A 369 11.68 -3.88 -7.80
C ALA A 369 12.87 -2.97 -8.11
N GLY A 370 14.01 -3.56 -8.49
CA GLY A 370 15.25 -2.86 -8.70
C GLY A 370 15.90 -2.36 -7.40
N LYS A 371 17.10 -1.82 -7.54
CA LYS A 371 17.84 -1.23 -6.44
C LYS A 371 17.02 -0.11 -5.79
N ASP A 372 16.85 -0.19 -4.47
CA ASP A 372 16.12 0.79 -3.67
C ASP A 372 14.67 1.07 -4.16
N GLY A 373 14.04 0.10 -4.85
CA GLY A 373 12.67 0.23 -5.37
C GLY A 373 12.54 1.06 -6.65
N ALA A 374 13.62 1.17 -7.43
CA ALA A 374 13.69 1.99 -8.64
C ALA A 374 12.55 1.76 -9.66
N ALA A 375 11.95 0.57 -9.72
CA ALA A 375 10.88 0.25 -10.66
C ALA A 375 9.71 1.24 -10.58
N GLY A 376 9.32 1.67 -9.37
CA GLY A 376 8.25 2.66 -9.19
C GLY A 376 8.57 4.01 -9.86
N ALA A 377 9.80 4.50 -9.66
CA ALA A 377 10.26 5.74 -10.27
C ALA A 377 10.39 5.61 -11.80
N VAL A 378 10.89 4.47 -12.29
CA VAL A 378 11.04 4.21 -13.74
C VAL A 378 9.70 4.21 -14.45
N ARG A 379 8.69 3.48 -13.95
CA ARG A 379 7.35 3.47 -14.57
C ARG A 379 6.66 4.83 -14.45
N SER A 380 6.75 5.52 -13.30
CA SER A 380 6.12 6.85 -13.18
C SER A 380 6.73 7.85 -14.15
N ALA A 381 8.07 7.91 -14.21
CA ALA A 381 8.77 8.81 -15.12
C ALA A 381 8.51 8.46 -16.59
N LEU A 382 8.36 7.17 -16.94
CA LEU A 382 8.03 6.75 -18.30
C LEU A 382 6.71 7.38 -18.78
N PHE A 383 5.64 7.27 -17.98
CA PHE A 383 4.30 7.72 -18.39
C PHE A 383 4.20 9.25 -18.45
N HIS A 384 4.80 9.96 -17.48
CA HIS A 384 4.85 11.42 -17.53
C HIS A 384 5.67 11.92 -18.73
N LYS A 385 6.84 11.34 -18.99
CA LYS A 385 7.65 11.71 -20.16
C LYS A 385 6.97 11.35 -21.48
N PHE A 386 6.20 10.27 -21.51
CA PHE A 386 5.40 9.89 -22.67
C PHE A 386 4.34 10.95 -22.94
N ALA A 387 3.58 11.34 -21.91
CA ALA A 387 2.58 12.40 -22.02
C ALA A 387 3.22 13.74 -22.40
N ASP A 388 4.34 14.13 -21.80
CA ASP A 388 5.06 15.37 -22.15
C ASP A 388 5.50 15.41 -23.61
N ARG A 389 5.88 14.24 -24.16
CA ARG A 389 6.40 14.13 -25.52
C ARG A 389 5.30 14.10 -26.58
N TYR A 390 4.23 13.34 -26.33
CA TYR A 390 3.23 13.00 -27.35
C TYR A 390 1.85 13.59 -27.10
N LEU A 391 1.52 13.91 -25.85
CA LEU A 391 0.24 14.47 -25.41
C LEU A 391 0.47 15.76 -24.60
N PRO A 392 1.16 16.78 -25.16
CA PRO A 392 1.45 17.99 -24.41
C PRO A 392 0.17 18.79 -24.17
N GLY A 393 0.03 19.27 -22.94
CA GLY A 393 -1.11 20.07 -22.52
C GLY A 393 -0.88 21.58 -22.68
N PRO A 394 -1.95 22.38 -22.55
CA PRO A 394 -1.79 23.82 -22.44
C PRO A 394 -0.92 24.17 -21.21
N ALA A 395 -0.06 25.18 -21.36
CA ALA A 395 0.69 25.72 -20.24
C ALA A 395 -0.26 26.45 -19.29
N GLU A 396 -0.73 25.77 -18.25
CA GLU A 396 -1.52 26.39 -17.20
C GLU A 396 -0.60 27.18 -16.25
N LYS A 397 -0.90 28.47 -16.08
CA LYS A 397 -0.48 29.19 -14.87
C LYS A 397 -1.63 29.08 -13.89
N PRO A 398 -1.55 28.23 -12.87
CA PRO A 398 -2.63 28.11 -11.91
C PRO A 398 -2.85 29.47 -11.24
N ALA A 399 -4.12 29.81 -11.00
CA ALA A 399 -4.43 30.84 -10.02
C ALA A 399 -3.77 30.47 -8.69
N GLN A 400 -3.40 31.47 -7.89
CA GLN A 400 -2.78 31.23 -6.58
C GLN A 400 -3.65 31.86 -5.51
N VAL A 401 -3.90 31.10 -4.46
CA VAL A 401 -4.42 31.65 -3.21
C VAL A 401 -3.36 32.58 -2.63
N ASP A 402 -3.76 33.69 -2.01
CA ASP A 402 -2.80 34.62 -1.44
C ASP A 402 -1.97 33.96 -0.33
N ALA A 403 -0.73 34.42 -0.18
CA ALA A 403 0.24 33.75 0.71
C ALA A 403 -0.17 33.72 2.19
N LYS A 404 -1.02 34.65 2.64
CA LYS A 404 -1.49 34.65 4.03
C LYS A 404 -2.53 33.55 4.22
N THR A 405 -3.56 33.53 3.39
CA THR A 405 -4.60 32.50 3.41
C THR A 405 -3.99 31.10 3.21
N ALA A 406 -3.04 30.97 2.28
CA ALA A 406 -2.39 29.68 2.02
C ALA A 406 -1.60 29.16 3.22
N ARG A 407 -0.97 30.04 4.00
CA ARG A 407 -0.31 29.67 5.26
C ARG A 407 -1.31 29.25 6.33
N GLU A 408 -2.45 29.92 6.44
CA GLU A 408 -3.53 29.55 7.37
C GLU A 408 -4.10 28.17 7.03
N HIS A 409 -4.33 27.89 5.74
CA HIS A 409 -4.75 26.57 5.26
C HIS A 409 -3.70 25.49 5.51
N ALA A 410 -2.43 25.76 5.21
CA ALA A 410 -1.34 24.83 5.50
C ALA A 410 -1.22 24.53 7.01
N GLN A 411 -1.41 25.54 7.87
CA GLN A 411 -1.44 25.35 9.33
C GLN A 411 -2.61 24.46 9.78
N MET A 412 -3.80 24.62 9.19
CA MET A 412 -4.94 23.73 9.46
C MET A 412 -4.69 22.29 9.02
N MET A 413 -3.86 22.08 7.99
CA MET A 413 -3.47 20.76 7.50
C MET A 413 -2.37 20.10 8.34
N ALA A 414 -1.61 20.85 9.15
CA ALA A 414 -0.47 20.29 9.89
C ALA A 414 -0.92 19.25 10.92
N GLY A 415 -0.33 18.05 10.88
CA GLY A 415 -0.67 16.98 11.81
C GLY A 415 -0.35 15.57 11.32
N ASN A 416 -0.84 14.60 12.09
CA ASN A 416 -0.72 13.17 11.80
C ASN A 416 -2.04 12.63 11.27
N TYR A 417 -1.94 11.76 10.27
CA TYR A 417 -3.08 11.20 9.55
C TYR A 417 -2.96 9.69 9.40
N ILE A 418 -4.10 9.03 9.37
CA ILE A 418 -4.24 7.59 9.15
C ILE A 418 -4.77 7.36 7.75
N SER A 419 -4.13 6.42 7.04
CA SER A 419 -4.62 5.93 5.75
C SER A 419 -5.92 5.17 5.93
N SER A 420 -6.92 5.44 5.09
CA SER A 420 -8.14 4.62 4.98
C SER A 420 -7.84 3.19 4.50
N ARG A 421 -6.71 3.01 3.80
CA ARG A 421 -6.19 1.70 3.41
C ARG A 421 -5.26 1.19 4.50
N GLY A 422 -5.80 0.37 5.39
CA GLY A 422 -5.05 -0.24 6.49
C GLY A 422 -5.89 -1.25 7.28
N SER A 423 -5.28 -1.83 8.32
CA SER A 423 -5.95 -2.71 9.28
C SER A 423 -6.29 -1.91 10.54
N PHE A 424 -7.46 -2.13 11.13
CA PHE A 424 -7.96 -1.34 12.27
C PHE A 424 -8.43 -2.20 13.44
N THR A 425 -8.95 -3.41 13.17
CA THR A 425 -9.62 -4.25 14.19
C THR A 425 -8.76 -5.43 14.68
N ASN A 426 -7.52 -5.51 14.21
CA ASN A 426 -6.60 -6.60 14.50
C ASN A 426 -5.18 -6.08 14.82
N PHE A 427 -4.25 -6.98 15.17
CA PHE A 427 -2.91 -6.60 15.63
C PHE A 427 -2.08 -5.83 14.58
N MET A 428 -2.43 -5.96 13.29
CA MET A 428 -1.78 -5.20 12.22
C MET A 428 -2.11 -3.70 12.29
N SER A 429 -3.12 -3.28 13.06
CA SER A 429 -3.38 -1.87 13.34
C SER A 429 -2.18 -1.17 14.00
N LEU A 430 -1.28 -1.90 14.66
CA LEU A 430 -0.02 -1.36 15.19
C LEU A 430 0.86 -0.77 14.08
N PHE A 431 0.81 -1.31 12.86
CA PHE A 431 1.53 -0.73 11.72
C PHE A 431 0.93 0.61 11.30
N GLY A 432 -0.38 0.81 11.48
CA GLY A 432 -1.05 2.09 11.28
C GLY A 432 -0.51 3.20 12.18
N LEU A 433 -0.07 2.88 13.41
CA LEU A 433 0.62 3.84 14.29
C LEU A 433 2.01 4.21 13.77
N LEU A 434 2.75 3.22 13.27
CA LEU A 434 4.12 3.39 12.79
C LEU A 434 4.20 4.09 11.42
N GLY A 435 3.13 3.99 10.62
CA GLY A 435 3.04 4.46 9.25
C GLY A 435 2.17 5.70 9.03
N GLN A 436 1.84 6.46 10.07
CA GLN A 436 1.00 7.66 9.91
C GLN A 436 1.63 8.67 8.97
N ALA A 437 0.84 9.14 8.00
CA ALA A 437 1.23 10.25 7.14
C ALA A 437 1.32 11.51 8.00
N THR A 438 2.35 12.32 7.77
CA THR A 438 2.54 13.57 8.47
C THR A 438 2.53 14.70 7.47
N ILE A 439 1.74 15.73 7.76
CA ILE A 439 1.81 17.01 7.07
C ILE A 439 2.51 17.98 8.02
N GLY A 440 3.61 18.54 7.54
CA GLY A 440 4.37 19.57 8.23
C GLY A 440 4.30 20.90 7.48
N LEU A 441 5.05 21.87 8.01
CA LEU A 441 5.25 23.18 7.40
C LEU A 441 6.73 23.36 7.09
N THR A 442 7.02 23.95 5.94
CA THR A 442 8.36 24.45 5.60
C THR A 442 8.66 25.75 6.37
N GLU A 443 9.92 26.20 6.35
CA GLU A 443 10.32 27.47 7.00
C GLU A 443 9.55 28.69 6.47
N ASP A 444 9.15 28.68 5.20
CA ASP A 444 8.35 29.73 4.55
C ASP A 444 6.83 29.56 4.75
N GLY A 445 6.42 28.53 5.49
CA GLY A 445 5.03 28.27 5.90
C GLY A 445 4.19 27.53 4.85
N LYS A 446 4.80 26.89 3.86
CA LYS A 446 4.11 26.04 2.88
C LYS A 446 3.90 24.64 3.43
N ILE A 447 2.96 23.92 2.82
CA ILE A 447 2.71 22.52 3.14
C ILE A 447 3.93 21.65 2.76
N SER A 448 4.35 20.78 3.67
CA SER A 448 5.34 19.75 3.42
C SER A 448 4.72 18.39 3.70
N VAL A 449 4.90 17.47 2.76
CA VAL A 449 4.45 16.08 2.89
C VAL A 449 5.66 15.18 2.68
N PRO A 450 6.46 14.91 3.74
CA PRO A 450 7.75 14.21 3.61
C PRO A 450 7.66 12.84 2.94
N ALA A 451 6.52 12.18 3.07
CA ALA A 451 6.24 10.91 2.43
C ALA A 451 6.21 11.04 0.89
N LEU A 452 5.77 12.17 0.33
CA LEU A 452 5.71 12.43 -1.12
C LEU A 452 7.05 12.91 -1.69
N ASP A 453 7.92 13.49 -0.87
CA ASP A 453 9.23 14.02 -1.27
C ASP A 453 10.20 12.92 -1.74
N GLY A 454 10.06 11.70 -1.22
CA GLY A 454 10.90 10.56 -1.60
C GLY A 454 10.60 9.97 -2.99
N LEU A 455 9.49 10.35 -3.63
CA LEU A 455 9.02 9.77 -4.90
C LEU A 455 9.57 10.48 -6.15
N GLY A 456 10.01 11.73 -6.03
CA GLY A 456 10.36 12.57 -7.18
C GLY A 456 11.56 13.47 -6.92
N ALA A 457 12.77 12.94 -7.02
CA ALA A 457 14.04 13.69 -7.14
C ALA A 457 14.34 14.82 -6.12
N GLY A 458 13.57 15.01 -5.05
CA GLY A 458 13.76 16.07 -4.06
C GLY A 458 12.47 16.46 -3.32
N ALA A 459 12.59 17.45 -2.42
CA ALA A 459 11.43 18.02 -1.74
C ALA A 459 10.48 18.66 -2.76
N ARG A 460 9.19 18.35 -2.63
CA ARG A 460 8.13 18.91 -3.49
C ARG A 460 7.83 20.35 -3.09
N ASP A 461 7.46 21.17 -4.06
CA ASP A 461 7.08 22.57 -3.85
C ASP A 461 5.62 22.75 -4.21
N TRP A 462 4.79 22.71 -3.17
CA TRP A 462 3.34 22.79 -3.25
C TRP A 462 2.88 24.24 -3.18
N ILE A 463 2.14 24.67 -4.19
CA ILE A 463 1.48 25.98 -4.24
C ILE A 463 -0.02 25.76 -4.15
N GLU A 464 -0.69 26.52 -3.29
CA GLU A 464 -2.14 26.47 -3.19
C GLU A 464 -2.78 27.24 -4.35
N VAL A 465 -3.63 26.54 -5.11
CA VAL A 465 -4.22 27.05 -6.34
C VAL A 465 -5.71 27.37 -6.20
N GLU A 466 -6.39 26.66 -5.32
CA GLU A 466 -7.77 26.90 -4.87
C GLU A 466 -7.83 26.59 -3.37
N PRO A 467 -8.82 27.12 -2.61
CA PRO A 467 -8.94 26.81 -1.19
C PRO A 467 -8.86 25.31 -0.90
N PHE A 468 -7.83 24.92 -0.15
CA PHE A 468 -7.51 23.53 0.19
C PHE A 468 -7.17 22.62 -1.01
N VAL A 469 -6.69 23.18 -2.11
CA VAL A 469 -6.16 22.46 -3.27
C VAL A 469 -4.78 22.99 -3.61
N TRP A 470 -3.78 22.13 -3.48
CA TRP A 470 -2.38 22.41 -3.81
C TRP A 470 -1.98 21.71 -5.09
N ARG A 471 -1.04 22.31 -5.82
CA ARG A 471 -0.40 21.73 -6.99
C ARG A 471 1.11 21.74 -6.80
N ASP A 472 1.76 20.61 -7.07
CA ASP A 472 3.22 20.53 -7.08
C ASP A 472 3.77 21.20 -8.34
N THR A 473 4.75 22.07 -8.18
CA THR A 473 5.33 22.83 -9.30
C THR A 473 6.23 22.00 -10.21
N GLY A 474 6.71 20.85 -9.76
CA GLY A 474 7.57 19.96 -10.53
C GLY A 474 6.78 18.96 -11.37
N THR A 475 5.81 18.26 -10.76
CA THR A 475 5.04 17.19 -11.40
C THR A 475 3.67 17.62 -11.90
N GLY A 476 3.11 18.73 -11.39
CA GLY A 476 1.74 19.14 -11.66
C GLY A 476 0.67 18.34 -10.91
N GLU A 477 1.05 17.33 -10.12
CA GLU A 477 0.13 16.55 -9.29
C GLU A 477 -0.59 17.44 -8.27
N ARG A 478 -1.84 17.11 -7.96
CA ARG A 478 -2.64 17.86 -6.98
C ARG A 478 -2.76 17.13 -5.66
N LEU A 479 -2.86 17.90 -4.59
CA LEU A 479 -3.24 17.49 -3.24
C LEU A 479 -4.48 18.30 -2.86
N ALA A 480 -5.49 17.66 -2.28
CA ALA A 480 -6.68 18.38 -1.84
C ALA A 480 -7.17 17.87 -0.49
N ALA A 481 -7.85 18.74 0.25
CA ALA A 481 -8.47 18.42 1.53
C ALA A 481 -9.96 18.74 1.55
N GLU A 482 -10.72 17.91 2.24
CA GLU A 482 -12.11 18.17 2.58
C GLU A 482 -12.16 18.82 3.96
N VAL A 483 -12.86 19.95 4.05
CA VAL A 483 -13.02 20.73 5.28
C VAL A 483 -14.50 20.85 5.60
N LYS A 484 -14.86 20.47 6.84
CA LYS A 484 -16.21 20.62 7.38
C LYS A 484 -16.14 21.36 8.70
N ASP A 485 -16.98 22.36 8.87
CA ASP A 485 -17.07 23.17 10.11
C ASP A 485 -15.70 23.72 10.56
N GLY A 486 -14.88 24.17 9.61
CA GLY A 486 -13.54 24.72 9.87
C GLY A 486 -12.50 23.69 10.29
N ARG A 487 -12.75 22.39 10.08
CA ARG A 487 -11.80 21.31 10.39
C ARG A 487 -11.56 20.44 9.17
N VAL A 488 -10.29 20.09 8.93
CA VAL A 488 -9.90 19.08 7.95
C VAL A 488 -10.48 17.74 8.40
N VAL A 489 -11.31 17.12 7.56
CA VAL A 489 -11.89 15.79 7.84
C VAL A 489 -11.13 14.69 7.13
N ARG A 490 -10.56 14.98 5.96
CA ARG A 490 -9.67 14.09 5.21
C ARG A 490 -8.91 14.86 4.13
N TRP A 491 -7.85 14.27 3.61
CA TRP A 491 -7.15 14.74 2.42
C TRP A 491 -6.66 13.58 1.56
N SER A 492 -6.28 13.87 0.32
CA SER A 492 -5.56 12.93 -0.53
C SER A 492 -4.72 13.64 -1.59
N VAL A 493 -4.07 12.85 -2.45
CA VAL A 493 -3.23 13.30 -3.57
C VAL A 493 -3.63 12.51 -4.82
N ASP A 494 -3.58 13.14 -5.99
CA ASP A 494 -4.06 12.60 -7.27
C ASP A 494 -3.72 11.10 -7.51
N PRO A 495 -2.46 10.63 -7.34
CA PRO A 495 -2.16 9.22 -7.60
C PRO A 495 -2.83 8.23 -6.64
N GLY A 496 -3.23 8.68 -5.44
CA GLY A 496 -3.80 7.84 -4.38
C GLY A 496 -5.29 8.03 -4.13
N SER A 497 -5.85 9.20 -4.45
CA SER A 497 -7.25 9.57 -4.16
C SER A 497 -8.32 8.60 -4.64
N PRO A 498 -8.16 7.88 -5.77
CA PRO A 498 -9.18 6.92 -6.19
C PRO A 498 -9.38 5.78 -5.18
N PHE A 499 -8.34 5.36 -4.46
CA PHE A 499 -8.38 4.13 -3.65
C PHE A 499 -7.88 4.31 -2.22
N MET A 500 -7.54 5.53 -1.82
CA MET A 500 -7.00 5.85 -0.51
C MET A 500 -7.19 7.33 -0.17
N VAL A 501 -7.57 7.61 1.08
CA VAL A 501 -7.59 8.95 1.68
C VAL A 501 -6.90 8.91 3.03
N PHE A 502 -6.59 10.09 3.57
CA PHE A 502 -5.94 10.25 4.85
C PHE A 502 -6.84 11.04 5.80
N GLU A 503 -7.23 10.43 6.92
CA GLU A 503 -8.08 11.05 7.95
C GLU A 503 -7.24 11.47 9.16
N PRO A 504 -7.52 12.60 9.84
CA PRO A 504 -6.77 13.03 11.00
C PRO A 504 -6.69 11.91 12.05
N ALA A 505 -5.49 11.61 12.54
CA ALA A 505 -5.28 10.55 13.51
C ALA A 505 -5.97 10.90 14.83
N PRO A 506 -6.98 10.13 15.29
CA PRO A 506 -7.65 10.42 16.54
C PRO A 506 -6.67 10.24 17.70
N ALA A 507 -6.92 10.94 18.80
CA ALA A 507 -6.03 10.95 19.96
C ALA A 507 -5.69 9.54 20.46
N SER A 508 -6.57 8.55 20.30
CA SER A 508 -6.31 7.19 20.77
C SER A 508 -5.12 6.48 20.10
N VAL A 509 -4.82 6.84 18.86
CA VAL A 509 -3.81 6.19 18.01
C VAL A 509 -2.81 7.20 17.46
N ASN A 510 -2.85 8.47 17.88
CA ASN A 510 -2.01 9.52 17.31
C ASN A 510 -0.54 9.36 17.72
N ALA A 511 0.33 9.21 16.72
CA ALA A 511 1.76 8.98 16.90
C ALA A 511 2.47 10.12 17.64
N ALA A 512 1.97 11.35 17.57
CA ALA A 512 2.62 12.54 18.12
C ALA A 512 2.83 12.45 19.64
N TRP A 513 1.89 11.88 20.39
CA TRP A 513 2.03 11.69 21.83
C TRP A 513 2.33 10.23 22.19
N LEU A 514 1.79 9.27 21.43
CA LEU A 514 1.89 7.86 21.78
C LEU A 514 3.30 7.32 21.60
N ASN A 515 4.04 7.75 20.56
CA ASN A 515 5.42 7.33 20.35
C ASN A 515 6.34 7.80 21.49
N PRO A 516 6.37 9.08 21.89
CA PRO A 516 7.10 9.52 23.08
C PRO A 516 6.68 8.78 24.36
N ALA A 517 5.37 8.56 24.56
CA ALA A 517 4.85 7.84 25.71
C ALA A 517 5.36 6.39 25.76
N LEU A 518 5.39 5.69 24.62
CA LEU A 518 5.93 4.34 24.50
C LEU A 518 7.43 4.29 24.78
N VAL A 519 8.21 5.21 24.22
CA VAL A 519 9.66 5.31 24.48
C VAL A 519 9.92 5.51 25.98
N PHE A 520 9.18 6.42 26.61
CA PHE A 520 9.31 6.68 28.05
C PHE A 520 8.87 5.47 28.89
N ALA A 521 7.74 4.85 28.54
CA ALA A 521 7.22 3.67 29.22
C ALA A 521 8.21 2.51 29.17
N PHE A 522 8.72 2.16 27.99
CA PHE A 522 9.71 1.09 27.84
C PHE A 522 11.05 1.45 28.49
N GLY A 523 11.45 2.73 28.51
CA GLY A 523 12.60 3.21 29.27
C GLY A 523 12.47 2.92 30.77
N ILE A 524 11.33 3.27 31.37
CA ILE A 524 11.04 2.98 32.78
C ILE A 524 11.01 1.46 33.04
N ILE A 525 10.35 0.70 32.18
CA ILE A 525 10.22 -0.75 32.32
C ILE A 525 11.59 -1.43 32.23
N LEU A 526 12.44 -1.01 31.29
CA LEU A 526 13.80 -1.52 31.15
C LEU A 526 14.64 -1.19 32.38
N LEU A 527 14.60 0.06 32.87
CA LEU A 527 15.28 0.46 34.10
C LEU A 527 14.80 -0.35 35.30
N ALA A 528 13.49 -0.57 35.42
CA ALA A 528 12.91 -1.41 36.45
C ALA A 528 13.43 -2.86 36.34
N ALA A 529 13.37 -3.46 35.15
CA ALA A 529 13.83 -4.81 34.88
C ALA A 529 15.32 -4.99 35.23
N LEU A 530 16.19 -4.08 34.77
CA LEU A 530 17.63 -4.09 35.01
C LEU A 530 18.00 -3.78 36.47
N ALA A 531 17.21 -2.96 37.17
CA ALA A 531 17.44 -2.67 38.58
C ALA A 531 17.42 -3.94 39.45
N TRP A 532 16.76 -5.02 39.02
CA TRP A 532 16.73 -6.27 39.78
C TRP A 532 18.09 -6.98 39.82
N PRO A 533 18.70 -7.42 38.69
CA PRO A 533 20.03 -8.03 38.70
C PRO A 533 21.11 -7.05 39.19
N VAL A 534 21.04 -5.77 38.81
CA VAL A 534 22.03 -4.76 39.26
C VAL A 534 22.01 -4.61 40.79
N ARG A 535 20.84 -4.49 41.42
CA ARG A 535 20.76 -4.43 42.89
C ARG A 535 21.25 -5.70 43.55
N ALA A 536 21.04 -6.87 42.93
CA ALA A 536 21.57 -8.12 43.46
C ALA A 536 23.11 -8.14 43.47
N LEU A 537 23.74 -7.67 42.37
CA LEU A 537 25.20 -7.55 42.26
C LEU A 537 25.77 -6.52 43.24
N VAL A 538 25.21 -5.30 43.26
CA VAL A 538 25.65 -4.24 44.18
C VAL A 538 25.54 -4.70 45.63
N ARG A 539 24.42 -5.31 46.03
CA ARG A 539 24.27 -5.83 47.38
C ARG A 539 25.27 -6.92 47.73
N ARG A 540 25.59 -7.80 46.78
CA ARG A 540 26.61 -8.83 46.95
C ARG A 540 27.99 -8.21 47.17
N SER A 541 28.36 -7.19 46.39
CA SER A 541 29.64 -6.49 46.53
C SER A 541 29.77 -5.74 47.86
N PHE A 542 28.70 -5.10 48.32
CA PHE A 542 28.68 -4.33 49.58
C PHE A 542 28.20 -5.13 50.81
N LYS A 543 27.98 -6.45 50.68
CA LYS A 543 27.44 -7.33 51.75
C LYS A 543 26.17 -6.80 52.42
N ALA A 544 25.33 -6.08 51.67
CA ALA A 544 24.12 -5.44 52.20
C ALA A 544 22.90 -6.37 52.13
N GLU A 545 22.06 -6.37 53.16
CA GLU A 545 20.80 -7.12 53.17
C GLU A 545 19.73 -6.50 52.25
N PHE A 546 18.70 -7.28 51.89
CA PHE A 546 17.62 -6.77 51.03
C PHE A 546 16.54 -6.17 51.92
N ALA A 547 16.25 -4.88 51.75
CA ALA A 547 15.36 -4.15 52.64
C ALA A 547 13.88 -4.61 52.63
N LEU A 548 13.46 -5.41 51.63
CA LEU A 548 12.09 -5.91 51.54
C LEU A 548 12.02 -7.38 51.94
N THR A 549 11.02 -7.73 52.73
CA THR A 549 10.70 -9.10 53.16
C THR A 549 9.22 -9.41 52.89
N GLY A 550 8.82 -10.68 53.07
CA GLY A 550 7.41 -11.08 53.02
C GLY A 550 6.68 -10.69 51.73
N LYS A 551 5.47 -10.12 51.89
CA LYS A 551 4.60 -9.71 50.77
C LYS A 551 5.23 -8.60 49.92
N SER A 552 5.91 -7.63 50.54
CA SER A 552 6.55 -6.50 49.83
C SER A 552 7.69 -6.95 48.93
N LEU A 553 8.45 -7.98 49.35
CA LEU A 553 9.45 -8.63 48.51
C LEU A 553 8.84 -9.35 47.31
N ARG A 554 7.74 -10.08 47.52
CA ARG A 554 7.04 -10.80 46.43
C ARG A 554 6.47 -9.84 45.40
N ALA A 555 5.77 -8.80 45.84
CA ALA A 555 5.22 -7.77 44.96
C ALA A 555 6.31 -7.07 44.14
N TYR A 556 7.44 -6.71 44.78
CA TYR A 556 8.60 -6.18 44.07
C TYR A 556 9.10 -7.14 43.00
N ARG A 557 9.40 -8.39 43.35
CA ARG A 557 9.95 -9.38 42.40
C ARG A 557 8.99 -9.66 41.25
N LEU A 558 7.69 -9.81 41.53
CA LEU A 558 6.69 -10.04 40.48
C LEU A 558 6.62 -8.86 39.51
N SER A 559 6.64 -7.61 39.99
CA SER A 559 6.68 -6.43 39.10
C SER A 559 7.91 -6.43 38.19
N ARG A 560 9.03 -7.01 38.64
CA ARG A 560 10.26 -7.13 37.85
C ARG A 560 10.19 -8.27 36.85
N VAL A 561 9.56 -9.39 37.21
CA VAL A 561 9.27 -10.51 36.29
C VAL A 561 8.38 -10.02 35.15
N PHE A 562 7.28 -9.32 35.46
CA PHE A 562 6.40 -8.76 34.42
C PHE A 562 7.06 -7.65 33.61
N ALA A 563 7.98 -6.88 34.20
CA ALA A 563 8.80 -5.93 33.43
C ALA A 563 9.70 -6.65 32.40
N TRP A 564 10.36 -7.74 32.79
CA TRP A 564 11.12 -8.58 31.85
C TRP A 564 10.22 -9.22 30.79
N LEU A 565 9.02 -9.68 31.17
CA LEU A 565 8.05 -10.24 30.23
C LEU A 565 7.60 -9.19 29.19
N ALA A 566 7.39 -7.94 29.60
CA ALA A 566 7.05 -6.84 28.70
C ALA A 566 8.19 -6.51 27.72
N ILE A 567 9.45 -6.54 28.18
CA ILE A 567 10.62 -6.39 27.29
C ILE A 567 10.73 -7.58 26.31
N GLY A 568 10.46 -8.80 26.78
CA GLY A 568 10.43 -9.99 25.93
C GLY A 568 9.34 -9.91 24.86
N ALA A 569 8.13 -9.47 25.23
CA ALA A 569 7.04 -9.25 24.28
C ALA A 569 7.39 -8.18 23.24
N LEU A 570 7.97 -7.05 23.65
CA LEU A 570 8.45 -6.01 22.73
C LEU A 570 9.50 -6.56 21.76
N ALA A 571 10.50 -7.30 22.26
CA ALA A 571 11.51 -7.91 21.41
C ALA A 571 10.90 -8.90 20.41
N GLY A 572 9.90 -9.66 20.83
CA GLY A 572 9.15 -10.58 19.97
C GLY A 572 8.36 -9.85 18.87
N TRP A 573 7.67 -8.76 19.18
CA TRP A 573 7.00 -7.92 18.18
C TRP A 573 7.99 -7.29 17.19
N ILE A 574 9.12 -6.77 17.67
CA ILE A 574 10.19 -6.25 16.78
C ILE A 574 10.71 -7.37 15.87
N GLY A 575 10.90 -8.58 16.40
CA GLY A 575 11.31 -9.75 15.62
C GLY A 575 10.28 -10.15 14.55
N LEU A 576 8.99 -10.15 14.91
CA LEU A 576 7.89 -10.43 13.98
C LEU A 576 7.83 -9.39 12.86
N ILE A 577 7.89 -8.10 13.21
CA ILE A 577 7.95 -6.98 12.26
C ILE A 577 9.15 -7.17 11.33
N ALA A 578 10.34 -7.44 11.86
CA ALA A 578 11.52 -7.65 11.03
C ALA A 578 11.39 -8.85 10.08
N ALA A 579 10.72 -9.93 10.50
CA ALA A 579 10.51 -11.11 9.67
C ALA A 579 9.57 -10.84 8.49
N PHE A 580 8.42 -10.20 8.75
CA PHE A 580 7.49 -9.79 7.71
C PHE A 580 8.13 -8.85 6.67
N SER A 581 9.04 -7.96 7.10
CA SER A 581 9.76 -7.05 6.19
C SER A 581 10.82 -7.74 5.33
N ALA A 582 11.35 -8.86 5.79
CA ALA A 582 12.39 -9.60 5.09
C ALA A 582 11.80 -10.54 4.03
N ASP A 583 10.64 -11.14 4.32
CA ASP A 583 9.92 -12.00 3.41
C ASP A 583 8.41 -11.85 3.61
N ILE A 584 7.79 -11.10 2.70
CA ILE A 584 6.35 -10.89 2.65
C ILE A 584 5.60 -12.21 2.47
N GLY A 585 6.17 -13.18 1.76
CA GLY A 585 5.57 -14.50 1.57
C GLY A 585 5.50 -15.32 2.87
N SER A 586 6.18 -14.88 3.94
CA SER A 586 6.11 -15.48 5.28
C SER A 586 4.97 -14.91 6.14
N ILE A 587 4.20 -13.94 5.63
CA ILE A 587 3.04 -13.36 6.31
C ILE A 587 1.92 -14.41 6.38
N GLY A 588 1.83 -15.06 7.54
CA GLY A 588 0.87 -16.12 7.82
C GLY A 588 1.39 -17.52 7.46
N GLY A 589 1.01 -18.52 8.26
CA GLY A 589 1.50 -19.88 8.17
C GLY A 589 2.73 -20.11 9.08
N PRO A 590 3.98 -19.91 8.61
CA PRO A 590 5.18 -20.22 9.40
C PRO A 590 5.31 -19.43 10.71
N LEU A 591 4.75 -18.21 10.75
CA LEU A 591 4.85 -17.30 11.90
C LEU A 591 3.59 -17.28 12.78
N ASP A 592 2.57 -18.11 12.48
CA ASP A 592 1.31 -18.13 13.21
C ASP A 592 1.48 -18.43 14.70
N TRP A 593 2.36 -19.38 15.03
CA TRP A 593 2.66 -19.73 16.42
C TRP A 593 3.23 -18.54 17.19
N LEU A 594 4.08 -17.73 16.56
CA LEU A 594 4.69 -16.56 17.17
C LEU A 594 3.66 -15.45 17.38
N ILE A 595 2.77 -15.24 16.40
CA ILE A 595 1.66 -14.29 16.51
C ILE A 595 0.75 -14.68 17.68
N HIS A 596 0.35 -15.95 17.79
CA HIS A 596 -0.45 -16.43 18.92
C HIS A 596 0.28 -16.27 20.25
N LEU A 597 1.56 -16.65 20.31
CA LEU A 597 2.37 -16.48 21.51
C LEU A 597 2.41 -15.01 21.94
N LEU A 598 2.70 -14.08 21.02
CA LEU A 598 2.77 -12.65 21.33
C LEU A 598 1.42 -12.09 21.76
N ARG A 599 0.31 -12.55 21.18
CA ARG A 599 -1.04 -12.14 21.57
C ARG A 599 -1.52 -12.73 22.89
N ILE A 600 -0.83 -13.73 23.43
CA ILE A 600 -1.00 -14.21 24.82
C ILE A 600 -0.06 -13.47 25.76
N LEU A 601 1.22 -13.37 25.41
CA LEU A 601 2.26 -12.80 26.27
C LEU A 601 2.08 -11.30 26.49
N THR A 602 1.64 -10.55 25.48
CA THR A 602 1.48 -9.10 25.55
C THR A 602 0.44 -8.67 26.59
N PRO A 603 -0.81 -9.15 26.58
CA PRO A 603 -1.78 -8.81 27.62
C PRO A 603 -1.33 -9.32 28.99
N LEU A 604 -0.77 -10.54 29.07
CA LEU A 604 -0.24 -11.06 30.34
C LEU A 604 0.84 -10.14 30.92
N ALA A 605 1.75 -9.65 30.09
CA ALA A 605 2.80 -8.72 30.48
C ALA A 605 2.22 -7.36 30.91
N ALA A 606 1.35 -6.76 30.11
CA ALA A 606 0.81 -5.42 30.35
C ALA A 606 -0.06 -5.37 31.62
N PHE A 607 -1.07 -6.25 31.72
CA PHE A 607 -1.97 -6.30 32.86
C PHE A 607 -1.27 -6.83 34.12
N GLY A 608 -0.39 -7.84 33.98
CA GLY A 608 0.38 -8.35 35.09
C GLY A 608 1.35 -7.31 35.67
N LEU A 609 1.99 -6.51 34.82
CA LEU A 609 2.83 -5.40 35.26
C LEU A 609 2.01 -4.34 35.99
N LEU A 610 0.86 -3.95 35.46
CA LEU A 610 -0.02 -2.95 36.08
C LEU A 610 -0.48 -3.41 37.47
N ALA A 611 -1.01 -4.64 37.57
CA ALA A 611 -1.50 -5.19 38.82
C ALA A 611 -0.39 -5.32 39.88
N THR A 612 0.78 -5.82 39.49
CA THR A 612 1.89 -6.04 40.42
C THR A 612 2.60 -4.73 40.81
N ALA A 613 2.68 -3.75 39.92
CA ALA A 613 3.16 -2.41 40.24
C ALA A 613 2.19 -1.68 41.19
N GLY A 614 0.88 -1.78 40.96
CA GLY A 614 -0.17 -1.29 41.84
C GLY A 614 -0.09 -1.90 43.24
N TRP A 615 0.04 -3.23 43.31
CA TRP A 615 0.24 -3.94 44.58
C TRP A 615 1.52 -3.51 45.30
N HIS A 616 2.60 -3.33 44.55
CA HIS A 616 3.87 -2.86 45.11
C HIS A 616 3.78 -1.43 45.66
N LEU A 617 3.05 -0.53 44.98
CA LEU A 617 2.79 0.82 45.48
C LEU A 617 1.95 0.80 46.76
N TRP A 618 0.86 0.03 46.78
CA TRP A 618 -0.01 -0.09 47.95
C TRP A 618 0.75 -0.55 49.19
N LEU A 619 1.56 -1.62 49.06
CA LEU A 619 2.41 -2.09 50.15
C LEU A 619 3.48 -1.06 50.55
N SER A 620 4.04 -0.31 49.59
CA SER A 620 5.02 0.74 49.89
C SER A 620 4.43 1.91 50.68
N ILE A 621 3.13 2.18 50.52
CA ILE A 621 2.39 3.17 51.31
C ILE A 621 2.12 2.64 52.72
N GLN A 622 1.57 1.42 52.82
CA GLN A 622 1.26 0.76 54.09
C GLN A 622 2.50 0.61 54.98
N ASP A 623 3.62 0.16 54.40
CA ASP A 623 4.90 -0.03 55.10
C ASP A 623 5.65 1.30 55.37
N LYS A 624 5.05 2.48 55.11
CA LYS A 624 5.67 3.81 55.27
C LYS A 624 7.06 3.93 54.62
N ARG A 625 7.25 3.33 53.43
CA ARG A 625 8.55 3.31 52.73
C ARG A 625 8.96 4.71 52.23
N ARG A 626 10.25 4.85 51.92
CA ARG A 626 10.84 6.07 51.36
C ARG A 626 10.11 6.50 50.08
N TRP A 627 10.00 7.81 49.89
CA TRP A 627 9.29 8.40 48.74
C TRP A 627 9.84 7.92 47.38
N THR A 628 11.14 7.62 47.28
CA THR A 628 11.77 7.12 46.05
C THR A 628 11.24 5.75 45.62
N MET A 629 10.87 4.87 46.55
CA MET A 629 10.24 3.57 46.22
C MET A 629 8.81 3.78 45.71
N LYS A 630 8.07 4.69 46.34
CA LYS A 630 6.71 5.05 45.91
C LYS A 630 6.74 5.66 44.50
N LEU A 631 7.66 6.59 44.25
CA LEU A 631 7.85 7.19 42.93
C LEU A 631 8.17 6.13 41.87
N GLY A 632 9.10 5.21 42.15
CA GLY A 632 9.42 4.13 41.21
C GLY A 632 8.23 3.21 40.90
N ALA A 633 7.35 2.94 41.88
CA ALA A 633 6.13 2.18 41.65
C ALA A 633 5.09 2.97 40.85
N VAL A 634 4.92 4.27 41.13
CA VAL A 634 4.04 5.17 40.35
C VAL A 634 4.49 5.25 38.90
N LEU A 635 5.78 5.48 38.65
CA LEU A 635 6.33 5.52 37.29
C LEU A 635 6.08 4.20 36.54
N LEU A 636 6.21 3.06 37.22
CA LEU A 636 5.96 1.76 36.62
C LEU A 636 4.46 1.53 36.34
N ILE A 637 3.56 2.03 37.19
CA ILE A 637 2.11 2.02 36.93
C ILE A 637 1.79 2.87 35.70
N LEU A 638 2.34 4.09 35.59
CA LEU A 638 2.13 4.96 34.43
C LEU A 638 2.63 4.31 33.14
N ALA A 639 3.82 3.69 33.17
CA ALA A 639 4.35 2.93 32.04
C ALA A 639 3.46 1.72 31.69
N ALA A 640 2.95 1.00 32.69
CA ALA A 640 2.06 -0.14 32.47
C ALA A 640 0.70 0.28 31.90
N LEU A 641 0.16 1.43 32.30
CA LEU A 641 -1.07 1.99 31.72
C LEU A 641 -0.91 2.28 30.23
N VAL A 642 0.25 2.82 29.81
CA VAL A 642 0.55 2.99 28.37
C VAL A 642 0.59 1.64 27.64
N LEU A 643 1.18 0.59 28.24
CA LEU A 643 1.19 -0.74 27.62
C LEU A 643 -0.20 -1.38 27.57
N VAL A 644 -1.02 -1.22 28.61
CA VAL A 644 -2.42 -1.68 28.60
C VAL A 644 -3.21 -0.95 27.52
N TRP A 645 -3.03 0.37 27.40
CA TRP A 645 -3.64 1.18 26.35
C TRP A 645 -3.29 0.64 24.96
N VAL A 646 -1.99 0.48 24.66
CA VAL A 646 -1.54 -0.02 23.36
C VAL A 646 -2.01 -1.46 23.10
N THR A 647 -2.00 -2.30 24.13
CA THR A 647 -2.48 -3.69 24.00
C THR A 647 -3.95 -3.73 23.57
N LEU A 648 -4.78 -2.88 24.17
CA LEU A 648 -6.22 -2.83 23.88
C LEU A 648 -6.51 -2.14 22.55
N VAL A 649 -5.97 -0.93 22.34
CA VAL A 649 -6.26 -0.11 21.16
C VAL A 649 -5.75 -0.75 19.87
N PHE A 650 -4.61 -1.44 19.92
CA PHE A 650 -4.02 -2.10 18.75
C PHE A 650 -4.27 -3.60 18.71
N HIS A 651 -5.25 -4.10 19.47
CA HIS A 651 -5.70 -5.49 19.41
C HIS A 651 -4.56 -6.53 19.53
N LEU A 652 -3.57 -6.28 20.40
CA LEU A 652 -2.42 -7.17 20.63
C LEU A 652 -2.79 -8.39 21.49
N TYR A 653 -4.04 -8.85 21.39
CA TYR A 653 -4.65 -9.96 22.11
C TYR A 653 -5.59 -10.73 21.18
N GLY A 654 -6.01 -11.93 21.58
CA GLY A 654 -6.97 -12.76 20.85
C GLY A 654 -6.34 -13.76 19.87
N PHE A 655 -7.19 -14.52 19.19
CA PHE A 655 -6.80 -15.67 18.37
C PHE A 655 -7.23 -15.60 16.90
N GLY A 656 -8.00 -14.58 16.51
CA GLY A 656 -8.47 -14.42 15.14
C GLY A 656 -7.29 -14.20 14.19
N MET A 657 -7.23 -14.96 13.10
CA MET A 657 -6.15 -14.89 12.11
C MET A 657 -6.64 -14.29 10.80
N VAL A 658 -7.60 -13.36 10.83
CA VAL A 658 -7.89 -12.50 9.67
C VAL A 658 -7.24 -11.16 9.97
N TYR A 659 -6.23 -10.81 9.18
CA TYR A 659 -5.43 -9.60 9.32
C TYR A 659 -4.68 -9.30 8.03
#